data_AF-A0A520IIU1-F1
#
_entry.id   AF-A0A520IIU1-F1
#
_cell.length_a   1.000
_cell.length_b   1.000
_cell.length_c   1.000
_cell.angle_alpha   90.00
_cell.angle_beta   90.00
_cell.angle_gamma   90.00
#
_symmetry.space_group_name_H-M   'P 1'
#
loop_
_entity.id
_entity.type
_entity.pdbx_description
1 polymer ?
#
loop_
_entity_poly.entity_id
_entity_poly.type
_entity_poly.pdbx_seq_one_letter_code
_entity_poly.pdbx_strand_id
1 'polypeptide(L)'
;DYLYIGDFITNLQKKKGLEDPIPVSCFTATAKQKVMEDIRQYFLDKLNLELEVFSANTSRKNLRYEVFNKESDDDKYNHLRTIIETKECPTIVYVSRTKRAYQLAERLSTDGFAAKAYHGKMPKEEKSANQDAFMRGDTSIMVATSAFGMGVDKDNVGSVIHYDISDSLENYVQEAGRAGRNEKISAECFILFNEDDLDKHFILLNQTKMTRKEIDQVWKAIKDLTRLRERVSSSALEIARKAGWDDGIRDIETRITTAIAALEDAGYLKRGQNMPQIFANSIVPKTAQEAIDKIGKSTKFTEGEKTQAIRIIKKLISSKSKRLTTDEQAESRVDYISDQLGILKSEVIRIIGLFREEKILADAKDLTAFIKRSENINRSLNVVKSYSQIENQLLKILHDEPSSYSLKDINQQCEEAGINDCGLNKIKTILNFWAIKHRVKKHNLEYSNHHMHISLAITREELREKLEKTHQISQLIIEYLFEKASAAEPATDKQNEEVLVEFSVLELKQHVEAKQGFFQINPSLDEIEDALFYLLRIESLKIEGGFLVTHNRLQIDRIEMNNKIKYKESDYEKLKQHYQQKVQQIHIVGEYAKKMIRNYDEALRFVEDYFQLNNASFLNKYFPGSRQDDIKRTLTPERFKRLFGELSPEQLEIIKDMDHQYIVVAAGPGSGKTRVLVHKLASLLLAEDVKHEQLLMLTFSRSAATEFKKRLIGLVGNAANFIEIKTFHSYCFDLLGRIGSLSQTDTVLTTAIEKIKAGEIEQSRITKAVLVIDEAQDMSAKEFELVKTLMEQNEEMRVILVGDDDQNIYEFRKSDSRYMKDLITEKEAVKYELVKNYRSRKNIVEFANSWVQTIGNRLKSFPGDPVNLENGMIKITEHAGNKLIVPLTAEILNTGLKGSSCILTQTNEEAVQTVGMLLRKGIPAKLIQTNDGFSVSDLFEVRQFSNKLKLDEAPPVISDEDWDEALAELRKDCAGSTRLDLALNAIRDFSL
;
A
#
# COMPACT_ATOMS: atom_id res chain seq x y z
N ASP A 1 4.59 10.55 -20.52
CA ASP A 1 5.00 9.19 -20.90
C ASP A 1 5.93 9.30 -22.10
N TYR A 2 7.12 8.70 -22.04
CA TYR A 2 8.14 8.84 -23.11
C TYR A 2 7.79 8.02 -24.36
N LEU A 3 6.99 6.95 -24.22
CA LEU A 3 6.54 6.14 -25.36
C LEU A 3 5.60 6.92 -26.30
N TYR A 4 5.07 8.06 -25.83
CA TYR A 4 4.22 8.95 -26.61
C TYR A 4 4.99 10.04 -27.36
N ILE A 5 6.31 10.16 -27.17
CA ILE A 5 7.11 11.24 -27.78
C ILE A 5 7.04 11.16 -29.32
N GLY A 6 7.17 9.97 -29.91
CA GLY A 6 7.06 9.77 -31.35
C GLY A 6 5.68 10.18 -31.89
N ASP A 7 4.59 9.68 -31.28
CA ASP A 7 3.23 10.01 -31.70
C ASP A 7 2.95 11.52 -31.54
N PHE A 8 3.48 12.15 -30.49
CA PHE A 8 3.40 13.59 -30.28
C PHE A 8 4.14 14.37 -31.38
N ILE A 9 5.37 13.99 -31.73
CA ILE A 9 6.16 14.64 -32.79
C ILE A 9 5.42 14.52 -34.14
N THR A 10 4.91 13.33 -34.47
CA THR A 10 4.11 13.10 -35.69
C THR A 10 2.87 14.00 -35.74
N ASN A 11 2.12 14.07 -34.64
CA ASN A 11 0.94 14.92 -34.55
C ASN A 11 1.30 16.40 -34.66
N LEU A 12 2.42 16.82 -34.05
CA LEU A 12 2.90 18.20 -34.13
C LEU A 12 3.35 18.56 -35.55
N GLN A 13 4.03 17.65 -36.25
CA GLN A 13 4.47 17.85 -37.63
C GLN A 13 3.27 18.00 -38.57
N LYS A 14 2.27 17.09 -38.45
CA LYS A 14 1.00 17.18 -39.20
C LYS A 14 0.27 18.48 -38.91
N LYS A 15 0.13 18.84 -37.63
CA LYS A 15 -0.55 20.07 -37.19
C LYS A 15 0.16 21.34 -37.68
N LYS A 16 1.47 21.31 -37.90
CA LYS A 16 2.21 22.47 -38.42
C LYS A 16 2.36 22.46 -39.94
N GLY A 17 1.86 21.44 -40.64
CA GLY A 17 2.04 21.29 -42.09
C GLY A 17 3.51 21.23 -42.52
N LEU A 18 4.40 20.69 -41.68
CA LEU A 18 5.82 20.61 -41.99
C LEU A 18 6.11 19.43 -42.94
N GLU A 19 6.71 19.72 -44.09
CA GLU A 19 7.17 18.70 -45.04
C GLU A 19 8.38 17.94 -44.52
N ASP A 20 9.29 18.64 -43.82
CA ASP A 20 10.50 18.04 -43.24
C ASP A 20 10.25 17.42 -41.85
N PRO A 21 10.89 16.27 -41.54
CA PRO A 21 10.88 15.69 -40.20
C PRO A 21 11.45 16.65 -39.15
N ILE A 22 10.82 16.71 -37.98
CA ILE A 22 11.34 17.50 -36.85
C ILE A 22 12.66 16.86 -36.36
N PRO A 23 13.79 17.60 -36.28
CA PRO A 23 15.05 17.06 -35.78
C PRO A 23 14.94 16.59 -34.33
N VAL A 24 15.54 15.43 -34.04
CA VAL A 24 15.55 14.82 -32.70
C VAL A 24 16.98 14.59 -32.24
N SER A 25 17.30 14.97 -31.01
CA SER A 25 18.57 14.67 -30.35
C SER A 25 18.31 14.01 -29.00
N CYS A 26 18.98 12.90 -28.73
CA CYS A 26 18.85 12.13 -27.50
C CYS A 26 20.17 12.16 -26.72
N PHE A 27 20.11 12.50 -25.43
CA PHE A 27 21.28 12.61 -24.56
C PHE A 27 21.14 11.66 -23.38
N THR A 28 22.20 10.91 -23.08
CA THR A 28 22.25 9.98 -21.94
C THR A 28 23.68 9.83 -21.45
N ALA A 29 23.86 9.74 -20.13
CA ALA A 29 25.18 9.61 -19.50
C ALA A 29 25.59 8.14 -19.26
N THR A 30 24.61 7.23 -19.16
CA THR A 30 24.82 5.87 -18.62
C THR A 30 24.05 4.79 -19.40
N ALA A 31 23.66 5.05 -20.65
CA ALA A 31 22.98 4.04 -21.46
C ALA A 31 23.91 2.89 -21.87
N LYS A 32 23.47 1.67 -21.61
CA LYS A 32 24.08 0.45 -22.15
C LYS A 32 23.83 0.32 -23.65
N GLN A 33 24.62 -0.51 -24.33
CA GLN A 33 24.46 -0.83 -25.75
C GLN A 33 23.00 -1.14 -26.15
N LYS A 34 22.35 -2.06 -25.43
CA LYS A 34 20.93 -2.40 -25.68
C LYS A 34 19.99 -1.21 -25.56
N VAL A 35 20.18 -0.33 -24.58
CA VAL A 35 19.33 0.87 -24.40
C VAL A 35 19.53 1.85 -25.56
N MET A 36 20.77 2.00 -26.03
CA MET A 36 21.06 2.82 -27.21
C MET A 36 20.39 2.22 -28.47
N GLU A 37 20.44 0.90 -28.64
CA GLU A 37 19.75 0.20 -29.72
C GLU A 37 18.23 0.38 -29.64
N ASP A 38 17.62 0.19 -28.47
CA ASP A 38 16.18 0.35 -28.24
C ASP A 38 15.71 1.79 -28.57
N ILE A 39 16.48 2.82 -28.18
CA ILE A 39 16.16 4.22 -28.50
C ILE A 39 16.22 4.46 -30.02
N ARG A 40 17.25 3.93 -30.69
CA ARG A 40 17.40 4.06 -32.15
C ARG A 40 16.24 3.38 -32.87
N GLN A 41 15.90 2.16 -32.47
CA GLN A 41 14.80 1.41 -33.06
C GLN A 41 13.46 2.11 -32.82
N TYR A 42 13.21 2.63 -31.62
CA TYR A 42 11.98 3.38 -31.32
C TYR A 42 11.76 4.57 -32.26
N PHE A 43 12.80 5.41 -32.46
CA PHE A 43 12.69 6.58 -33.34
C PHE A 43 12.68 6.21 -34.82
N LEU A 44 13.33 5.11 -35.21
CA LEU A 44 13.21 4.55 -36.54
C LEU A 44 11.78 4.07 -36.81
N ASP A 45 11.19 3.28 -35.92
CA ASP A 45 9.85 2.72 -36.12
C ASP A 45 8.75 3.79 -36.10
N LYS A 46 8.86 4.78 -35.19
CA LYS A 46 7.82 5.79 -34.98
C LYS A 46 7.90 6.99 -35.91
N LEU A 47 9.12 7.41 -36.27
CA LEU A 47 9.35 8.64 -37.03
C LEU A 47 10.15 8.41 -38.31
N ASN A 48 10.61 7.17 -38.58
CA ASN A 48 11.53 6.87 -39.67
C ASN A 48 12.82 7.70 -39.61
N LEU A 49 13.34 7.93 -38.38
CA LEU A 49 14.55 8.69 -38.12
C LEU A 49 15.72 7.77 -37.78
N GLU A 50 16.81 7.87 -38.53
CA GLU A 50 18.09 7.26 -38.19
C GLU A 50 18.89 8.20 -37.27
N LEU A 51 19.26 7.71 -36.09
CA LEU A 51 20.08 8.47 -35.14
C LEU A 51 21.56 8.12 -35.28
N GLU A 52 22.40 9.15 -35.41
CA GLU A 52 23.85 9.05 -35.33
C GLU A 52 24.31 8.96 -33.87
N VAL A 53 25.24 8.05 -33.57
CA VAL A 53 25.69 7.77 -32.19
C VAL A 53 27.05 8.41 -31.94
N PHE A 54 27.08 9.36 -31.00
CA PHE A 54 28.31 9.95 -30.48
C PHE A 54 28.57 9.39 -29.08
N SER A 55 29.71 8.72 -28.89
CA SER A 55 30.11 8.15 -27.59
C SER A 55 31.38 8.80 -27.07
N ALA A 56 31.38 9.14 -25.78
CA ALA A 56 32.55 9.62 -25.06
C ALA A 56 33.04 8.52 -24.10
N ASN A 57 34.36 8.40 -23.93
CA ASN A 57 34.93 7.44 -22.99
C ASN A 57 34.55 7.79 -21.54
N THR A 58 34.10 6.79 -20.79
CA THR A 58 33.44 6.92 -19.48
C THR A 58 34.38 7.20 -18.29
N SER A 59 35.70 7.10 -18.46
CA SER A 59 36.64 7.18 -17.33
C SER A 59 37.05 8.63 -17.00
N ARG A 60 36.42 9.20 -15.97
CA ARG A 60 36.82 10.49 -15.38
C ARG A 60 38.02 10.27 -14.46
N LYS A 61 39.20 10.73 -14.89
CA LYS A 61 40.47 10.57 -14.15
C LYS A 61 40.52 11.33 -12.83
N ASN A 62 39.63 12.31 -12.63
CA ASN A 62 39.58 13.15 -11.44
C ASN A 62 38.60 12.61 -10.37
N LEU A 63 38.03 11.42 -10.56
CA LEU A 63 37.19 10.75 -9.57
C LEU A 63 37.94 9.56 -8.95
N ARG A 64 37.98 9.52 -7.62
CA ARG A 64 38.49 8.39 -6.85
C ARG A 64 37.35 7.67 -6.15
N TYR A 65 37.28 6.35 -6.29
CA TYR A 65 36.20 5.54 -5.71
C TYR A 65 36.70 4.74 -4.51
N GLU A 66 35.96 4.74 -3.40
CA GLU A 66 36.29 3.94 -2.23
C GLU A 66 35.02 3.34 -1.60
N VAL A 67 35.15 2.12 -1.08
CA VAL A 67 34.03 1.40 -0.47
C VAL A 67 34.45 0.92 0.91
N PHE A 68 33.65 1.26 1.91
CA PHE A 68 33.87 0.85 3.30
C PHE A 68 32.76 -0.10 3.74
N ASN A 69 33.12 -1.33 4.10
CA ASN A 69 32.18 -2.28 4.68
C ASN A 69 31.81 -1.88 6.12
N LYS A 70 30.52 -1.88 6.47
CA LYS A 70 29.99 -1.48 7.78
C LYS A 70 28.92 -2.47 8.24
N GLU A 71 28.98 -2.85 9.52
CA GLU A 71 28.07 -3.85 10.11
C GLU A 71 26.74 -3.23 10.57
N SER A 72 26.77 -2.01 11.10
CA SER A 72 25.58 -1.33 11.63
C SER A 72 25.34 0.05 11.00
N ASP A 73 24.13 0.58 11.20
CA ASP A 73 23.79 1.94 10.77
C ASP A 73 24.55 3.01 11.56
N ASP A 74 24.87 2.77 12.84
CA ASP A 74 25.67 3.69 13.63
C ASP A 74 27.14 3.72 13.17
N ASP A 75 27.70 2.58 12.76
CA ASP A 75 29.04 2.54 12.16
C ASP A 75 29.11 3.35 10.87
N LYS A 76 28.04 3.28 10.06
CA LYS A 76 27.92 4.11 8.85
C LYS A 76 27.86 5.59 9.22
N TYR A 77 27.03 5.97 10.19
CA TYR A 77 26.89 7.36 10.60
C TYR A 77 28.20 7.95 11.11
N ASN A 78 28.89 7.24 12.00
CA ASN A 78 30.17 7.68 12.56
C ASN A 78 31.23 7.86 11.46
N HIS A 79 31.24 6.95 10.47
CA HIS A 79 32.18 7.05 9.36
C HIS A 79 31.82 8.17 8.38
N LEU A 80 30.53 8.36 8.07
CA LEU A 80 30.03 9.50 7.29
C LEU A 80 30.51 10.81 7.90
N ARG A 81 30.33 10.97 9.22
CA ARG A 81 30.77 12.14 9.96
C ARG A 81 32.27 12.36 9.85
N THR A 82 33.07 11.30 10.04
CA THR A 82 34.53 11.36 9.90
C THR A 82 34.95 11.86 8.51
N ILE A 83 34.29 11.38 7.44
CA ILE A 83 34.56 11.80 6.05
C ILE A 83 34.22 13.29 5.88
N ILE A 84 33.06 13.72 6.38
CA ILE A 84 32.60 15.11 6.26
C ILE A 84 33.54 16.07 7.02
N GLU A 85 33.93 15.73 8.25
CA GLU A 85 34.87 16.51 9.07
C GLU A 85 36.24 16.64 8.40
N THR A 86 36.74 15.58 7.75
CA THR A 86 38.09 15.57 7.18
C THR A 86 38.20 16.39 5.89
N LYS A 87 37.11 16.48 5.10
CA LYS A 87 37.18 17.03 3.74
C LYS A 87 36.81 18.50 3.60
N GLU A 88 35.92 19.00 4.45
CA GLU A 88 35.42 20.37 4.40
C GLU A 88 35.05 20.85 2.97
N CYS A 89 34.31 20.04 2.21
CA CYS A 89 33.92 20.39 0.84
C CYS A 89 32.42 20.16 0.59
N PRO A 90 31.82 20.82 -0.42
CA PRO A 90 30.43 20.58 -0.78
C PRO A 90 30.20 19.10 -1.09
N THR A 91 29.30 18.48 -0.35
CA THR A 91 29.12 17.03 -0.32
C THR A 91 27.66 16.66 -0.59
N ILE A 92 27.45 15.65 -1.44
CA ILE A 92 26.12 15.06 -1.65
C ILE A 92 26.11 13.69 -0.97
N VAL A 93 25.13 13.45 -0.11
CA VAL A 93 24.94 12.17 0.59
C VAL A 93 23.69 11.49 0.04
N TYR A 94 23.86 10.38 -0.68
CA TYR A 94 22.76 9.61 -1.23
C TYR A 94 22.22 8.57 -0.25
N VAL A 95 20.89 8.55 -0.10
CA VAL A 95 20.13 7.57 0.68
C VAL A 95 19.01 6.95 -0.15
N SER A 96 18.59 5.75 0.23
CA SER A 96 17.58 4.97 -0.51
C SER A 96 16.13 5.42 -0.26
N ARG A 97 15.84 6.10 0.86
CA ARG A 97 14.47 6.42 1.31
C ARG A 97 14.31 7.88 1.70
N THR A 98 13.14 8.44 1.41
CA THR A 98 12.79 9.84 1.71
C THR A 98 12.85 10.18 3.19
N LYS A 99 12.28 9.33 4.06
CA LYS A 99 12.32 9.50 5.53
C LYS A 99 13.76 9.54 6.06
N ARG A 100 14.64 8.71 5.49
CA ARG A 100 16.05 8.64 5.86
C ARG A 100 16.81 9.89 5.44
N ALA A 101 16.42 10.54 4.34
CA ALA A 101 17.02 11.80 3.92
C ALA A 101 16.76 12.91 4.96
N TYR A 102 15.54 13.01 5.47
CA TYR A 102 15.20 13.94 6.56
C TYR A 102 15.95 13.59 7.84
N GLN A 103 15.83 12.35 8.32
CA GLN A 103 16.44 11.92 9.59
C GLN A 103 17.96 12.10 9.60
N LEU A 104 18.64 11.78 8.49
CA LEU A 104 20.08 11.91 8.38
C LEU A 104 20.51 13.39 8.26
N ALA A 105 19.77 14.21 7.50
CA ALA A 105 20.03 15.65 7.42
C ALA A 105 19.83 16.34 8.78
N GLU A 106 18.77 15.98 9.50
CA GLU A 106 18.49 16.47 10.85
C GLU A 106 19.59 16.04 11.83
N ARG A 107 19.97 14.77 11.85
CA ARG A 107 21.05 14.26 12.71
C ARG A 107 22.38 14.97 12.43
N LEU A 108 22.75 15.16 11.17
CA LEU A 108 23.94 15.94 10.79
C LEU A 108 23.84 17.41 11.21
N SER A 109 22.66 18.03 11.10
CA SER A 109 22.45 19.42 11.51
C SER A 109 22.58 19.60 13.01
N THR A 110 22.03 18.67 13.79
CA THR A 110 22.16 18.63 15.25
C THR A 110 23.62 18.47 15.68
N ASP A 111 24.41 17.70 14.93
CA ASP A 111 25.85 17.52 15.14
C ASP A 111 26.69 18.72 14.65
N GLY A 112 26.06 19.79 14.15
CA GLY A 112 26.70 21.06 13.79
C GLY A 112 27.07 21.21 12.31
N PHE A 113 26.69 20.28 11.44
CA PHE A 113 26.95 20.37 10.00
C PHE A 113 25.84 21.10 9.27
N ALA A 114 26.18 21.97 8.30
CA ALA A 114 25.18 22.61 7.45
C ALA A 114 24.60 21.63 6.42
N ALA A 115 23.60 20.85 6.83
CA ALA A 115 22.97 19.80 6.03
C ALA A 115 21.49 20.07 5.76
N LYS A 116 21.02 19.75 4.55
CA LYS A 116 19.60 19.80 4.19
C LYS A 116 19.16 18.56 3.41
N ALA A 117 17.88 18.24 3.49
CA ALA A 117 17.28 17.12 2.77
C ALA A 117 16.78 17.54 1.37
N TYR A 118 16.84 16.61 0.41
CA TYR A 118 16.21 16.73 -0.90
C TYR A 118 15.64 15.40 -1.41
N HIS A 119 14.33 15.35 -1.67
CA HIS A 119 13.72 14.19 -2.31
C HIS A 119 12.44 14.50 -3.08
N GLY A 120 12.00 13.55 -3.92
CA GLY A 120 10.85 13.72 -4.82
C GLY A 120 9.51 14.03 -4.14
N LYS A 121 9.30 13.58 -2.89
CA LYS A 121 8.05 13.78 -2.12
C LYS A 121 8.00 15.08 -1.29
N MET A 122 8.98 15.99 -1.43
CA MET A 122 8.99 17.27 -0.69
C MET A 122 8.02 18.28 -1.31
N PRO A 123 7.45 19.21 -0.52
CA PRO A 123 6.74 20.38 -1.04
C PRO A 123 7.59 21.16 -2.03
N LYS A 124 6.97 21.71 -3.08
CA LYS A 124 7.70 22.38 -4.18
C LYS A 124 8.49 23.59 -3.70
N GLU A 125 7.94 24.40 -2.79
CA GLU A 125 8.66 25.56 -2.25
C GLU A 125 9.90 25.16 -1.45
N GLU A 126 9.76 24.20 -0.53
CA GLU A 126 10.86 23.70 0.32
C GLU A 126 11.97 23.05 -0.52
N LYS A 127 11.58 22.23 -1.49
CA LYS A 127 12.50 21.56 -2.42
C LYS A 127 13.37 22.54 -3.19
N SER A 128 12.76 23.60 -3.76
CA SER A 128 13.49 24.66 -4.46
C SER A 128 14.39 25.44 -3.50
N ALA A 129 13.89 25.81 -2.32
CA ALA A 129 14.66 26.55 -1.33
C ALA A 129 15.93 25.80 -0.87
N ASN A 130 15.83 24.48 -0.65
CA ASN A 130 16.96 23.65 -0.25
C ASN A 130 17.99 23.48 -1.38
N GLN A 131 17.51 23.27 -2.61
CA GLN A 131 18.39 23.22 -3.78
C GLN A 131 19.15 24.53 -3.97
N ASP A 132 18.45 25.67 -3.93
CA ASP A 132 19.07 26.98 -4.14
C ASP A 132 20.08 27.31 -3.04
N ALA A 133 19.80 26.95 -1.78
CA ALA A 133 20.74 27.09 -0.67
C ALA A 133 22.04 26.30 -0.91
N PHE A 134 21.95 25.07 -1.40
CA PHE A 134 23.12 24.29 -1.76
C PHE A 134 23.87 24.86 -2.97
N MET A 135 23.16 25.36 -3.97
CA MET A 135 23.76 25.98 -5.16
C MET A 135 24.55 27.23 -4.79
N ARG A 136 23.99 28.11 -3.94
CA ARG A 136 24.66 29.32 -3.42
C ARG A 136 25.79 29.04 -2.43
N GLY A 137 25.79 27.87 -1.79
CA GLY A 137 26.77 27.51 -0.76
C GLY A 137 26.34 27.86 0.67
N ASP A 138 25.09 28.28 0.88
CA ASP A 138 24.49 28.49 2.21
C ASP A 138 24.43 27.17 3.01
N THR A 139 24.47 26.04 2.31
CA THR A 139 24.47 24.69 2.87
C THR A 139 25.53 23.87 2.13
N SER A 140 26.43 23.24 2.88
CA SER A 140 27.56 22.48 2.31
C SER A 140 27.20 21.02 2.06
N ILE A 141 26.19 20.47 2.74
CA ILE A 141 25.82 19.06 2.64
C ILE A 141 24.38 18.93 2.16
N MET A 142 24.19 18.17 1.09
CA MET A 142 22.85 17.79 0.61
C MET A 142 22.63 16.31 0.82
N VAL A 143 21.70 15.94 1.71
CA VAL A 143 21.26 14.56 1.89
C VAL A 143 20.07 14.31 0.96
N ALA A 144 20.22 13.43 -0.02
CA ALA A 144 19.25 13.28 -1.07
C ALA A 144 18.93 11.83 -1.45
N THR A 145 17.75 11.62 -2.02
CA THR A 145 17.51 10.44 -2.85
C THR A 145 17.98 10.70 -4.29
N SER A 146 17.95 9.68 -5.14
CA SER A 146 18.30 9.77 -6.57
C SER A 146 17.59 10.91 -7.33
N ALA A 147 16.47 11.43 -6.82
CA ALA A 147 15.74 12.57 -7.35
C ALA A 147 16.59 13.87 -7.49
N PHE A 148 17.65 14.04 -6.70
CA PHE A 148 18.56 15.20 -6.84
C PHE A 148 19.44 15.08 -8.09
N GLY A 149 19.67 13.85 -8.57
CA GLY A 149 20.58 13.55 -9.66
C GLY A 149 20.17 14.13 -11.02
N MET A 150 18.91 14.48 -11.28
CA MET A 150 18.43 14.80 -12.64
C MET A 150 18.57 16.26 -13.10
N GLY A 151 18.99 17.21 -12.25
CA GLY A 151 18.96 18.64 -12.63
C GLY A 151 19.94 19.57 -11.91
N VAL A 152 20.90 19.02 -11.17
CA VAL A 152 21.84 19.82 -10.36
C VAL A 152 23.17 19.93 -11.07
N ASP A 153 23.56 21.15 -11.43
CA ASP A 153 24.83 21.49 -12.06
C ASP A 153 25.67 22.41 -11.16
N LYS A 154 26.49 21.80 -10.30
CA LYS A 154 27.37 22.52 -9.38
C LYS A 154 28.81 22.07 -9.60
N ASP A 155 29.66 23.00 -10.01
CA ASP A 155 31.03 22.70 -10.48
C ASP A 155 31.97 22.19 -9.38
N ASN A 156 31.75 22.60 -8.13
CA ASN A 156 32.67 22.42 -7.01
C ASN A 156 32.21 21.38 -5.97
N VAL A 157 31.40 20.39 -6.36
CA VAL A 157 31.10 19.24 -5.49
C VAL A 157 32.36 18.38 -5.34
N GLY A 158 32.93 18.36 -4.13
CA GLY A 158 34.20 17.68 -3.84
C GLY A 158 34.03 16.23 -3.36
N SER A 159 32.83 15.85 -2.91
CA SER A 159 32.56 14.47 -2.53
C SER A 159 31.11 14.06 -2.78
N VAL A 160 30.94 12.79 -3.16
CA VAL A 160 29.63 12.12 -3.19
C VAL A 160 29.73 10.89 -2.29
N ILE A 161 28.78 10.73 -1.38
CA ILE A 161 28.77 9.64 -0.40
C ILE A 161 27.46 8.89 -0.52
N HIS A 162 27.54 7.62 -0.89
CA HIS A 162 26.42 6.69 -0.85
C HIS A 162 26.32 6.08 0.56
N TYR A 163 25.49 6.70 1.40
CA TYR A 163 25.19 6.19 2.73
C TYR A 163 24.43 4.86 2.66
N ASP A 164 23.52 4.78 1.69
CA ASP A 164 22.97 3.53 1.19
C ASP A 164 23.48 3.33 -0.25
N ILE A 165 23.92 2.12 -0.59
CA ILE A 165 24.33 1.80 -1.97
C ILE A 165 23.16 2.01 -2.96
N SER A 166 23.44 2.45 -4.18
CA SER A 166 22.43 2.58 -5.23
C SER A 166 21.86 1.20 -5.63
N ASP A 167 20.69 1.17 -6.25
CA ASP A 167 20.00 -0.06 -6.70
C ASP A 167 20.60 -0.66 -7.99
N SER A 168 21.51 0.06 -8.63
CA SER A 168 22.12 -0.32 -9.90
C SER A 168 23.45 0.42 -10.09
N LEU A 169 24.33 -0.17 -10.90
CA LEU A 169 25.63 0.42 -11.20
C LEU A 169 25.49 1.68 -12.08
N GLU A 170 24.47 1.73 -12.93
CA GLU A 170 24.12 2.90 -13.74
C GLU A 170 23.78 4.12 -12.87
N ASN A 171 22.91 3.92 -11.87
CA ASN A 171 22.54 4.98 -10.93
C ASN A 171 23.74 5.42 -10.11
N TYR A 172 24.52 4.47 -9.58
CA TYR A 172 25.74 4.77 -8.82
C TYR A 172 26.73 5.63 -9.62
N VAL A 173 27.03 5.26 -10.87
CA VAL A 173 27.97 6.01 -11.72
C VAL A 173 27.42 7.39 -12.06
N GLN A 174 26.12 7.52 -12.33
CA GLN A 174 25.49 8.81 -12.60
C GLN A 174 25.51 9.74 -11.38
N GLU A 175 25.23 9.19 -10.20
CA GLU A 175 25.24 9.89 -8.92
C GLU A 175 26.66 10.31 -8.51
N ALA A 176 27.62 9.38 -8.58
CA ALA A 176 29.03 9.65 -8.33
C ALA A 176 29.61 10.68 -9.31
N GLY A 177 29.17 10.65 -10.58
CA GLY A 177 29.54 11.62 -11.60
C GLY A 177 29.09 13.07 -11.32
N ARG A 178 28.29 13.31 -10.27
CA ARG A 178 27.97 14.66 -9.78
C ARG A 178 29.14 15.31 -9.05
N ALA A 179 30.08 14.51 -8.54
CA ALA A 179 31.33 15.01 -7.99
C ALA A 179 32.28 15.45 -9.10
N GLY A 180 33.20 16.37 -8.79
CA GLY A 180 34.33 16.70 -9.66
C GLY A 180 33.92 17.16 -11.06
N ARG A 181 32.81 17.90 -11.22
CA ARG A 181 32.41 18.48 -12.51
C ARG A 181 33.51 19.36 -13.09
N ASN A 182 34.14 20.17 -12.25
CA ASN A 182 35.41 20.81 -12.57
C ASN A 182 36.55 19.78 -12.60
N GLU A 183 37.13 19.54 -13.77
CA GLU A 183 38.24 18.58 -13.97
C GLU A 183 39.50 18.91 -13.17
N LYS A 184 39.64 20.15 -12.69
CA LYS A 184 40.75 20.57 -11.81
C LYS A 184 40.60 20.10 -10.37
N ILE A 185 39.41 19.63 -9.99
CA ILE A 185 39.12 19.14 -8.64
C ILE A 185 39.19 17.61 -8.66
N SER A 186 40.07 17.06 -7.81
CA SER A 186 40.03 15.64 -7.48
C SER A 186 38.91 15.43 -6.47
N ALA A 187 37.85 14.75 -6.89
CA ALA A 187 36.72 14.43 -6.03
C ALA A 187 36.76 12.96 -5.64
N GLU A 188 36.24 12.63 -4.45
CA GLU A 188 36.14 11.22 -4.03
C GLU A 188 34.70 10.80 -3.77
N CYS A 189 34.42 9.59 -4.21
CA CYS A 189 33.12 8.97 -4.23
C CYS A 189 33.15 7.75 -3.30
N PHE A 190 32.38 7.82 -2.21
CA PHE A 190 32.40 6.80 -1.16
C PHE A 190 31.13 5.98 -1.17
N ILE A 191 31.22 4.67 -0.93
CA ILE A 191 30.07 3.83 -0.54
C ILE A 191 30.28 3.32 0.88
N LEU A 192 29.31 3.57 1.75
CA LEU A 192 29.24 2.95 3.07
C LEU A 192 28.42 1.67 2.94
N PHE A 193 29.09 0.59 2.53
CA PHE A 193 28.44 -0.65 2.11
C PHE A 193 28.01 -1.50 3.31
N ASN A 194 26.77 -1.96 3.28
CA ASN A 194 26.26 -3.02 4.14
C ASN A 194 25.40 -3.96 3.27
N GLU A 195 25.56 -5.27 3.41
CA GLU A 195 24.86 -6.27 2.60
C GLU A 195 23.33 -6.18 2.75
N ASP A 196 22.82 -5.85 3.95
CA ASP A 196 21.39 -5.70 4.21
C ASP A 196 20.77 -4.53 3.41
N ASP A 197 21.57 -3.60 2.84
CA ASP A 197 21.04 -2.56 1.94
C ASP A 197 20.58 -3.13 0.59
N LEU A 198 21.29 -4.13 0.07
CA LEU A 198 20.90 -4.81 -1.17
C LEU A 198 19.54 -5.49 -0.99
N ASP A 199 19.32 -6.09 0.18
CA ASP A 199 18.04 -6.70 0.49
C ASP A 199 16.91 -5.69 0.65
N LYS A 200 17.20 -4.47 1.15
CA LYS A 200 16.20 -3.39 1.16
C LYS A 200 15.75 -3.05 -0.27
N HIS A 201 16.66 -3.09 -1.25
CA HIS A 201 16.32 -2.90 -2.67
C HIS A 201 15.50 -4.06 -3.23
N PHE A 202 15.86 -5.32 -2.92
CA PHE A 202 15.05 -6.47 -3.34
C PHE A 202 13.64 -6.43 -2.75
N ILE A 203 13.51 -6.11 -1.46
CA ILE A 203 12.20 -5.95 -0.81
C ILE A 203 11.41 -4.84 -1.50
N LEU A 204 12.03 -3.66 -1.73
CA LEU A 204 11.35 -2.56 -2.40
C LEU A 204 10.90 -2.93 -3.82
N LEU A 205 11.75 -3.61 -4.58
CA LEU A 205 11.42 -4.11 -5.92
C LEU A 205 10.23 -5.09 -5.86
N ASN A 206 10.25 -6.05 -4.93
CA ASN A 206 9.15 -7.00 -4.75
C ASN A 206 7.82 -6.34 -4.36
N GLN A 207 7.87 -5.24 -3.58
CA GLN A 207 6.65 -4.51 -3.20
C GLN A 207 6.11 -3.58 -4.28
N THR A 208 6.98 -3.05 -5.14
CA THR A 208 6.61 -2.10 -6.20
C THR A 208 6.30 -2.77 -7.54
N LYS A 209 6.85 -3.96 -7.81
CA LYS A 209 6.63 -4.67 -9.07
C LYS A 209 5.15 -5.04 -9.25
N MET A 210 4.70 -5.01 -10.49
CA MET A 210 3.34 -5.37 -10.89
C MET A 210 3.33 -6.83 -11.33
N THR A 211 2.54 -7.66 -10.64
CA THR A 211 2.44 -9.08 -11.02
C THR A 211 1.43 -9.28 -12.14
N ARG A 212 1.53 -10.40 -12.87
CA ARG A 212 0.55 -10.78 -13.89
C ARG A 212 -0.88 -10.82 -13.33
N LYS A 213 -1.05 -11.38 -12.12
CA LYS A 213 -2.36 -11.48 -11.45
C LYS A 213 -2.96 -10.09 -11.19
N GLU A 214 -2.14 -9.14 -10.74
CA GLU A 214 -2.56 -7.76 -10.51
C GLU A 214 -2.96 -7.06 -11.82
N ILE A 215 -2.23 -7.30 -12.92
CA ILE A 215 -2.58 -6.76 -14.24
C ILE A 215 -3.91 -7.36 -14.73
N ASP A 216 -4.14 -8.67 -14.54
CA ASP A 216 -5.41 -9.32 -14.92
C ASP A 216 -6.59 -8.83 -14.07
N GLN A 217 -6.38 -8.49 -12.79
CA GLN A 217 -7.40 -7.84 -11.95
C GLN A 217 -7.79 -6.47 -12.51
N VAL A 218 -6.80 -5.66 -12.91
CA VAL A 218 -7.05 -4.36 -13.56
C VAL A 218 -7.75 -4.57 -14.90
N TRP A 219 -7.37 -5.60 -15.66
CA TRP A 219 -8.07 -5.95 -16.91
C TRP A 219 -9.52 -6.33 -16.67
N LYS A 220 -9.81 -7.17 -15.67
CA LYS A 220 -11.18 -7.53 -15.26
C LYS A 220 -11.98 -6.28 -14.87
N ALA A 221 -11.38 -5.37 -14.08
CA ALA A 221 -12.00 -4.11 -13.71
C ALA A 221 -12.34 -3.24 -14.94
N ILE A 222 -11.40 -3.13 -15.89
CA ILE A 222 -11.62 -2.40 -17.15
C ILE A 222 -12.72 -3.07 -17.96
N LYS A 223 -12.76 -4.40 -18.08
CA LYS A 223 -13.84 -5.13 -18.76
C LYS A 223 -15.20 -4.86 -18.15
N ASP A 224 -15.29 -4.79 -16.83
CA ASP A 224 -16.54 -4.48 -16.12
C ASP A 224 -16.97 -3.02 -16.33
N LEU A 225 -16.01 -2.09 -16.31
CA LEU A 225 -16.24 -0.67 -16.60
C LEU A 225 -16.66 -0.43 -18.06
N THR A 226 -16.18 -1.29 -18.97
CA THR A 226 -16.44 -1.24 -20.42
C THR A 226 -17.46 -2.29 -20.87
N ARG A 227 -18.24 -2.87 -19.94
CA ARG A 227 -19.22 -3.93 -20.27
C ARG A 227 -20.30 -3.45 -21.23
N LEU A 228 -20.70 -2.18 -21.09
CA LEU A 228 -21.76 -1.54 -21.86
C LEU A 228 -21.21 -0.61 -22.94
N ARG A 229 -19.89 -0.35 -22.97
CA ARG A 229 -19.26 0.63 -23.86
C ARG A 229 -17.77 0.38 -24.03
N GLU A 230 -17.24 0.72 -25.19
CA GLU A 230 -15.83 0.52 -25.53
C GLU A 230 -14.88 1.52 -24.85
N ARG A 231 -15.38 2.72 -24.50
CA ARG A 231 -14.59 3.82 -23.92
C ARG A 231 -15.05 4.14 -22.50
N VAL A 232 -14.11 4.37 -21.59
CA VAL A 232 -14.38 4.83 -20.22
C VAL A 232 -13.39 5.93 -19.79
N SER A 233 -13.87 6.90 -19.00
CA SER A 233 -13.01 7.85 -18.29
C SER A 233 -13.13 7.66 -16.77
N SER A 234 -12.11 7.08 -16.14
CA SER A 234 -12.09 6.78 -14.70
C SER A 234 -10.77 7.20 -14.05
N SER A 235 -10.80 7.61 -12.79
CA SER A 235 -9.56 7.87 -12.04
C SER A 235 -8.81 6.57 -11.74
N ALA A 236 -7.50 6.65 -11.50
CA ALA A 236 -6.71 5.48 -11.13
C ALA A 236 -7.28 4.80 -9.86
N LEU A 237 -7.76 5.59 -8.90
CA LEU A 237 -8.40 5.09 -7.67
C LEU A 237 -9.71 4.34 -7.96
N GLU A 238 -10.55 4.83 -8.88
CA GLU A 238 -11.78 4.13 -9.27
C GLU A 238 -11.48 2.78 -9.91
N ILE A 239 -10.49 2.74 -10.81
CA ILE A 239 -10.06 1.49 -11.46
C ILE A 239 -9.50 0.53 -10.41
N ALA A 240 -8.70 1.03 -9.46
CA ALA A 240 -8.14 0.22 -8.39
C ALA A 240 -9.23 -0.37 -7.48
N ARG A 241 -10.20 0.43 -7.03
CA ARG A 241 -11.34 -0.07 -6.24
C ARG A 241 -12.13 -1.11 -6.99
N LYS A 242 -12.37 -0.88 -8.29
CA LYS A 242 -13.06 -1.86 -9.15
C LYS A 242 -12.25 -3.15 -9.34
N ALA A 243 -10.92 -3.05 -9.32
CA ALA A 243 -10.00 -4.19 -9.29
C ALA A 243 -9.90 -4.87 -7.92
N GLY A 244 -10.58 -4.33 -6.89
CA GLY A 244 -10.56 -4.85 -5.53
C GLY A 244 -9.29 -4.50 -4.76
N TRP A 245 -8.64 -3.38 -5.07
CA TRP A 245 -7.43 -2.91 -4.39
C TRP A 245 -7.77 -1.95 -3.25
N ASP A 246 -7.08 -2.07 -2.11
CA ASP A 246 -7.27 -1.22 -0.91
C ASP A 246 -6.73 0.21 -1.15
N ASP A 247 -7.46 1.21 -0.67
CA ASP A 247 -7.03 2.62 -0.61
C ASP A 247 -5.73 2.79 0.21
N GLY A 248 -5.37 1.82 1.07
CA GLY A 248 -4.11 1.78 1.82
C GLY A 248 -2.86 1.40 1.00
N ILE A 249 -3.01 0.96 -0.26
CA ILE A 249 -1.88 0.62 -1.13
C ILE A 249 -1.08 1.89 -1.46
N ARG A 250 0.21 1.88 -1.12
CA ARG A 250 1.13 2.96 -1.47
C ARG A 250 1.32 3.03 -2.98
N ASP A 251 1.39 4.25 -3.51
CA ASP A 251 1.65 4.54 -4.92
C ASP A 251 0.67 3.83 -5.88
N ILE A 252 -0.60 3.67 -5.46
CA ILE A 252 -1.69 3.00 -6.21
C ILE A 252 -1.89 3.57 -7.62
N GLU A 253 -1.74 4.89 -7.78
CA GLU A 253 -1.83 5.57 -9.08
C GLU A 253 -0.73 5.09 -10.04
N THR A 254 0.51 4.96 -9.54
CA THR A 254 1.63 4.44 -10.32
C THR A 254 1.38 3.00 -10.73
N ARG A 255 0.91 2.16 -9.81
CA ARG A 255 0.60 0.74 -10.08
C ARG A 255 -0.49 0.58 -11.15
N ILE A 256 -1.58 1.35 -11.06
CA ILE A 256 -2.64 1.35 -12.08
C ILE A 256 -2.12 1.84 -13.42
N THR A 257 -1.32 2.90 -13.43
CA THR A 257 -0.72 3.42 -14.66
C THR A 257 0.22 2.39 -15.30
N THR A 258 1.02 1.66 -14.50
CA THR A 258 1.87 0.56 -14.98
C THR A 258 1.04 -0.60 -15.53
N ALA A 259 -0.06 -0.99 -14.85
CA ALA A 259 -0.96 -2.03 -15.35
C ALA A 259 -1.60 -1.65 -16.69
N ILE A 260 -2.07 -0.42 -16.81
CA ILE A 260 -2.66 0.10 -18.05
C ILE A 260 -1.60 0.16 -19.16
N ALA A 261 -0.38 0.59 -18.86
CA ALA A 261 0.71 0.58 -19.84
C ALA A 261 1.06 -0.84 -20.31
N ALA A 262 1.06 -1.84 -19.42
CA ALA A 262 1.29 -3.24 -19.77
C ALA A 262 0.17 -3.82 -20.64
N LEU A 263 -1.09 -3.46 -20.36
CA LEU A 263 -2.24 -3.84 -21.18
C LEU A 263 -2.23 -3.15 -22.56
N GLU A 264 -1.78 -1.89 -22.62
CA GLU A 264 -1.62 -1.17 -23.89
C GLU A 264 -0.50 -1.76 -24.75
N ASP A 265 0.67 -2.05 -24.17
CA ASP A 265 1.80 -2.67 -24.86
C ASP A 265 1.44 -4.06 -25.43
N ALA A 266 0.56 -4.79 -24.74
CA ALA A 266 0.02 -6.07 -25.19
C ALA A 266 -1.20 -5.94 -26.14
N GLY A 267 -1.67 -4.71 -26.43
CA GLY A 267 -2.73 -4.44 -27.39
C GLY A 267 -4.18 -4.60 -26.89
N TYR A 268 -4.39 -4.75 -25.59
CA TYR A 268 -5.74 -4.93 -25.01
C TYR A 268 -6.56 -3.64 -24.98
N LEU A 269 -5.88 -2.50 -24.83
CA LEU A 269 -6.47 -1.18 -24.71
C LEU A 269 -5.56 -0.12 -25.32
N LYS A 270 -6.08 1.10 -25.42
CA LYS A 270 -5.34 2.31 -25.79
C LYS A 270 -5.70 3.45 -24.85
N ARG A 271 -4.69 4.21 -24.42
CA ARG A 271 -4.92 5.41 -23.59
C ARG A 271 -5.32 6.60 -24.47
N GLY A 272 -6.37 7.30 -24.04
CA GLY A 272 -6.79 8.58 -24.60
C GLY A 272 -6.14 9.78 -23.89
N GLN A 273 -6.32 10.98 -24.44
CA GLN A 273 -5.80 12.22 -23.84
C GLN A 273 -6.88 12.85 -22.95
N ASN A 274 -6.67 12.88 -21.63
CA ASN A 274 -7.55 13.64 -20.74
C ASN A 274 -7.24 15.13 -20.83
N MET A 275 -8.02 15.83 -21.63
CA MET A 275 -7.87 17.27 -21.81
C MET A 275 -9.17 18.01 -21.58
N PRO A 276 -9.26 18.85 -20.53
CA PRO A 276 -10.32 19.85 -20.46
C PRO A 276 -10.10 20.88 -21.59
N GLN A 277 -11.01 20.87 -22.57
CA GLN A 277 -10.99 21.77 -23.72
C GLN A 277 -12.11 22.80 -23.60
N ILE A 278 -11.78 24.05 -23.94
CA ILE A 278 -12.78 25.10 -24.20
C ILE A 278 -12.90 25.20 -25.71
N PHE A 279 -14.11 25.07 -26.24
CA PHE A 279 -14.33 25.23 -27.67
C PHE A 279 -14.43 26.71 -28.03
N ALA A 280 -13.64 27.14 -29.01
CA ALA A 280 -13.64 28.53 -29.49
C ALA A 280 -14.97 28.95 -30.16
N ASN A 281 -15.79 27.98 -30.60
CA ASN A 281 -17.14 28.22 -31.12
C ASN A 281 -18.12 28.67 -30.03
N SER A 282 -17.80 28.45 -28.75
CA SER A 282 -18.63 28.88 -27.64
C SER A 282 -18.56 30.39 -27.38
N ILE A 283 -17.65 31.16 -27.99
CA ILE A 283 -17.57 32.61 -27.74
C ILE A 283 -18.76 33.34 -28.38
N VAL A 284 -19.66 33.88 -27.54
CA VAL A 284 -20.91 34.56 -27.95
C VAL A 284 -20.66 35.99 -28.43
N PRO A 285 -19.86 36.84 -27.75
CA PRO A 285 -19.53 38.17 -28.25
C PRO A 285 -18.85 38.12 -29.61
N LYS A 286 -19.19 39.07 -30.47
CA LYS A 286 -18.63 39.16 -31.83
C LYS A 286 -17.24 39.77 -31.82
N THR A 287 -16.92 40.60 -30.83
CA THR A 287 -15.62 41.27 -30.69
C THR A 287 -15.01 41.07 -29.30
N ALA A 288 -13.68 41.16 -29.20
CA ALA A 288 -12.99 41.13 -27.92
C ALA A 288 -13.39 42.30 -27.02
N GLN A 289 -13.64 43.48 -27.60
CA GLN A 289 -14.07 44.64 -26.84
C GLN A 289 -15.45 44.44 -26.21
N GLU A 290 -16.40 43.86 -26.94
CA GLU A 290 -17.72 43.53 -26.41
C GLU A 290 -17.63 42.56 -25.21
N ALA A 291 -16.74 41.57 -25.28
CA ALA A 291 -16.50 40.66 -24.16
C ALA A 291 -15.83 41.37 -22.96
N ILE A 292 -14.85 42.25 -23.22
CA ILE A 292 -14.17 43.05 -22.19
C ILE A 292 -15.16 44.00 -21.49
N ASP A 293 -16.05 44.65 -22.24
CA ASP A 293 -17.06 45.55 -21.71
C ASP A 293 -18.07 44.80 -20.83
N LYS A 294 -18.46 43.57 -21.22
CA LYS A 294 -19.28 42.69 -20.38
C LYS A 294 -18.57 42.30 -19.08
N ILE A 295 -17.29 41.93 -19.15
CA ILE A 295 -16.49 41.59 -17.96
C ILE A 295 -16.37 42.80 -17.02
N GLY A 296 -16.12 43.99 -17.58
CA GLY A 296 -15.98 45.22 -16.79
C GLY A 296 -17.27 45.65 -16.08
N LYS A 297 -18.43 45.45 -16.74
CA LYS A 297 -19.75 45.78 -16.20
C LYS A 297 -20.33 44.73 -15.25
N SER A 298 -19.86 43.49 -15.31
CA SER A 298 -20.37 42.42 -14.45
C SER A 298 -19.93 42.62 -13.00
N THR A 299 -20.88 42.46 -12.08
CA THR A 299 -20.67 42.46 -10.63
C THR A 299 -20.18 41.11 -10.11
N LYS A 300 -20.10 40.09 -10.97
CA LYS A 300 -19.72 38.71 -10.59
C LYS A 300 -18.22 38.46 -10.60
N PHE A 301 -17.44 39.32 -11.26
CA PHE A 301 -15.99 39.25 -11.24
C PHE A 301 -15.42 40.18 -10.16
N THR A 302 -14.46 39.70 -9.37
CA THR A 302 -13.61 40.57 -8.54
C THR A 302 -12.62 41.37 -9.40
N GLU A 303 -12.05 42.46 -8.88
CA GLU A 303 -11.09 43.29 -9.65
C GLU A 303 -9.83 42.50 -10.09
N GLY A 304 -9.36 41.57 -9.27
CA GLY A 304 -8.29 40.64 -9.64
C GLY A 304 -8.70 39.70 -10.79
N GLU A 305 -9.92 39.15 -10.72
CA GLU A 305 -10.46 38.28 -11.76
C GLU A 305 -10.70 38.98 -13.07
N LYS A 306 -11.21 40.22 -13.07
CA LYS A 306 -11.44 40.99 -14.29
C LYS A 306 -10.16 41.09 -15.12
N THR A 307 -9.03 41.31 -14.45
CA THR A 307 -7.72 41.39 -15.09
C THR A 307 -7.34 40.06 -15.78
N GLN A 308 -7.47 38.93 -15.07
CA GLN A 308 -7.17 37.61 -15.64
C GLN A 308 -8.19 37.17 -16.69
N ALA A 309 -9.46 37.51 -16.51
CA ALA A 309 -10.55 37.26 -17.44
C ALA A 309 -10.31 37.96 -18.77
N ILE A 310 -9.89 39.23 -18.75
CA ILE A 310 -9.51 39.95 -19.96
C ILE A 310 -8.36 39.24 -20.69
N ARG A 311 -7.36 38.71 -19.96
CA ARG A 311 -6.24 37.96 -20.56
C ARG A 311 -6.70 36.64 -21.19
N ILE A 312 -7.55 35.89 -20.50
CA ILE A 312 -8.09 34.61 -20.97
C ILE A 312 -9.00 34.82 -22.19
N ILE A 313 -9.92 35.80 -22.18
CA ILE A 313 -10.82 36.03 -23.31
C ILE A 313 -10.08 36.55 -24.54
N LYS A 314 -9.06 37.40 -24.37
CA LYS A 314 -8.18 37.82 -25.47
C LYS A 314 -7.46 36.62 -26.08
N LYS A 315 -6.99 35.69 -25.24
CA LYS A 315 -6.36 34.45 -25.71
C LYS A 315 -7.35 33.58 -26.51
N LEU A 316 -8.55 33.34 -25.97
CA LEU A 316 -9.61 32.56 -26.62
C LEU A 316 -10.09 33.17 -27.95
N ILE A 317 -10.18 34.50 -28.03
CA ILE A 317 -10.56 35.18 -29.27
C ILE A 317 -9.39 35.17 -30.27
N SER A 318 -8.15 35.33 -29.79
CA SER A 318 -6.97 35.22 -30.67
C SER A 318 -6.83 33.83 -31.30
N SER A 319 -7.17 32.76 -30.57
CA SER A 319 -7.21 31.40 -31.13
C SER A 319 -8.37 31.22 -32.11
N LYS A 320 -9.54 31.83 -31.85
CA LYS A 320 -10.68 31.88 -32.79
C LYS A 320 -10.34 32.60 -34.10
N SER A 321 -9.61 33.72 -34.05
CA SER A 321 -9.20 34.47 -35.25
C SER A 321 -8.20 33.71 -36.13
N LYS A 322 -7.28 32.92 -35.53
CA LYS A 322 -6.34 32.07 -36.30
C LYS A 322 -7.05 30.97 -37.10
N ARG A 323 -8.18 30.45 -36.62
CA ARG A 323 -9.00 29.47 -37.36
C ARG A 323 -9.55 30.01 -38.68
N LEU A 324 -9.96 31.28 -38.72
CA LEU A 324 -10.48 31.90 -39.95
C LEU A 324 -9.42 32.00 -41.06
N THR A 325 -8.13 31.81 -40.73
CA THR A 325 -7.01 31.90 -41.66
C THR A 325 -6.37 30.55 -42.03
N THR A 326 -6.57 29.47 -41.26
CA THR A 326 -5.82 28.21 -41.45
C THR A 326 -6.69 26.94 -41.54
N ASP A 327 -8.02 27.04 -41.52
CA ASP A 327 -8.98 25.91 -41.55
C ASP A 327 -8.81 24.86 -40.43
N GLU A 328 -7.90 25.10 -39.47
CA GLU A 328 -7.67 24.26 -38.30
C GLU A 328 -8.74 24.44 -37.21
N GLN A 329 -9.08 23.36 -36.51
CA GLN A 329 -9.89 23.45 -35.29
C GLN A 329 -9.13 24.21 -34.20
N ALA A 330 -9.66 25.36 -33.77
CA ALA A 330 -9.13 26.15 -32.66
C ALA A 330 -9.38 25.45 -31.32
N GLU A 331 -8.51 24.52 -30.97
CA GLU A 331 -8.48 23.85 -29.66
C GLU A 331 -7.92 24.82 -28.61
N SER A 332 -8.70 25.17 -27.58
CA SER A 332 -8.25 26.03 -26.47
C SER A 332 -8.28 25.26 -25.15
N ARG A 333 -7.24 24.46 -24.92
CA ARG A 333 -7.10 23.67 -23.69
C ARG A 333 -6.84 24.55 -22.48
N VAL A 334 -7.38 24.15 -21.33
CA VAL A 334 -7.25 24.91 -20.06
C VAL A 334 -5.82 24.94 -19.54
N ASP A 335 -5.12 23.81 -19.60
CA ASP A 335 -3.73 23.71 -19.15
C ASP A 335 -2.79 24.55 -20.03
N TYR A 336 -3.01 24.56 -21.34
CA TYR A 336 -2.28 25.42 -22.26
C TYR A 336 -2.47 26.90 -21.95
N ILE A 337 -3.70 27.31 -21.61
CA ILE A 337 -3.98 28.70 -21.19
C ILE A 337 -3.28 29.02 -19.87
N SER A 338 -3.34 28.09 -18.90
CA SER A 338 -2.67 28.20 -17.60
C SER A 338 -1.17 28.41 -17.76
N ASP A 339 -0.49 27.54 -18.50
CA ASP A 339 0.96 27.58 -18.71
C ASP A 339 1.39 28.85 -19.46
N GLN A 340 0.69 29.22 -20.54
CA GLN A 340 1.10 30.37 -21.35
C GLN A 340 0.82 31.71 -20.69
N LEU A 341 -0.23 31.81 -19.88
CA LEU A 341 -0.57 33.05 -19.19
C LEU A 341 0.04 33.12 -17.78
N GLY A 342 0.63 32.03 -17.28
CA GLY A 342 1.13 31.90 -15.91
C GLY A 342 0.01 32.02 -14.88
N ILE A 343 -1.20 31.58 -15.24
CA ILE A 343 -2.40 31.64 -14.37
C ILE A 343 -2.60 30.26 -13.78
N LEU A 344 -2.99 30.14 -12.51
CA LEU A 344 -3.29 28.85 -11.90
C LEU A 344 -4.46 28.17 -12.64
N LYS A 345 -4.34 26.86 -12.89
CA LYS A 345 -5.37 26.09 -13.62
C LYS A 345 -6.76 26.23 -12.99
N SER A 346 -6.85 26.21 -11.66
CA SER A 346 -8.09 26.43 -10.91
C SER A 346 -8.72 27.79 -11.17
N GLU A 347 -7.90 28.83 -11.27
CA GLU A 347 -8.34 30.19 -11.57
C GLU A 347 -8.83 30.33 -13.03
N VAL A 348 -8.15 29.68 -13.98
CA VAL A 348 -8.60 29.63 -15.39
C VAL A 348 -9.99 28.99 -15.48
N ILE A 349 -10.22 27.87 -14.79
CA ILE A 349 -11.50 27.15 -14.77
C ILE A 349 -12.62 28.04 -14.23
N ARG A 350 -12.38 28.69 -13.09
CA ARG A 350 -13.37 29.56 -12.45
C ARG A 350 -13.79 30.71 -13.36
N ILE A 351 -12.84 31.35 -14.02
CA ILE A 351 -13.10 32.45 -14.95
C ILE A 351 -13.93 31.98 -16.17
N ILE A 352 -13.69 30.76 -16.67
CA ILE A 352 -14.49 30.17 -17.74
C ILE A 352 -15.93 29.92 -17.28
N GLY A 353 -16.13 29.49 -16.03
CA GLY A 353 -17.45 29.40 -15.41
C GLY A 353 -18.19 30.75 -15.41
N LEU A 354 -17.51 31.81 -14.96
CA LEU A 354 -18.06 33.17 -14.97
C LEU A 354 -18.38 33.68 -16.40
N PHE A 355 -17.57 33.32 -17.40
CA PHE A 355 -17.89 33.64 -18.79
C PHE A 355 -19.19 32.98 -19.26
N ARG A 356 -19.49 31.75 -18.82
CA ARG A 356 -20.74 31.07 -19.16
C ARG A 356 -21.93 31.77 -18.48
N GLU A 357 -21.79 32.14 -17.20
CA GLU A 357 -22.84 32.87 -16.48
C GLU A 357 -23.18 34.23 -17.10
N GLU A 358 -22.17 34.97 -17.55
CA GLU A 358 -22.32 36.29 -18.19
C GLU A 358 -22.64 36.19 -19.69
N LYS A 359 -22.89 34.97 -20.19
CA LYS A 359 -23.17 34.71 -21.61
C LYS A 359 -22.10 35.31 -22.53
N ILE A 360 -20.85 35.27 -22.07
CA ILE A 360 -19.63 35.54 -22.85
C ILE A 360 -19.21 34.25 -23.56
N LEU A 361 -19.36 33.11 -22.89
CA LEU A 361 -19.34 31.79 -23.50
C LEU A 361 -20.77 31.23 -23.56
N ALA A 362 -21.06 30.48 -24.62
CA ALA A 362 -22.28 29.72 -24.80
C ALA A 362 -22.29 28.58 -23.80
N ASP A 363 -23.51 28.15 -23.48
CA ASP A 363 -23.70 27.03 -22.59
C ASP A 363 -23.39 25.71 -23.31
N ALA A 364 -22.13 25.28 -23.24
CA ALA A 364 -21.71 24.01 -23.81
C ALA A 364 -22.22 22.88 -22.90
N LYS A 365 -23.05 21.99 -23.45
CA LYS A 365 -23.46 20.75 -22.78
C LYS A 365 -22.30 19.75 -22.79
N ASP A 366 -21.26 20.08 -22.04
CA ASP A 366 -19.98 19.37 -22.00
C ASP A 366 -19.94 18.24 -20.97
N LEU A 367 -21.02 18.03 -20.23
CA LEU A 367 -21.22 16.92 -19.30
C LEU A 367 -22.31 15.98 -19.81
N THR A 368 -22.13 14.69 -19.55
CA THR A 368 -23.10 13.65 -19.91
C THR A 368 -23.35 12.76 -18.71
N ALA A 369 -24.62 12.58 -18.34
CA ALA A 369 -25.07 11.63 -17.33
C ALA A 369 -25.55 10.35 -18.02
N PHE A 370 -25.18 9.22 -17.46
CA PHE A 370 -25.58 7.89 -17.93
C PHE A 370 -26.69 7.39 -17.03
N ILE A 371 -27.90 7.24 -17.59
CA ILE A 371 -29.08 6.79 -16.85
C ILE A 371 -29.64 5.55 -17.52
N LYS A 372 -29.73 4.43 -16.80
CA LYS A 372 -30.34 3.20 -17.34
C LYS A 372 -31.84 3.35 -17.47
N ARG A 373 -32.41 2.91 -18.59
CA ARG A 373 -33.88 2.96 -18.84
C ARG A 373 -34.69 2.14 -17.83
N SER A 374 -34.11 1.06 -17.30
CA SER A 374 -34.73 0.18 -16.29
C SER A 374 -34.51 0.64 -14.86
N GLU A 375 -33.67 1.66 -14.63
CA GLU A 375 -33.29 2.10 -13.29
C GLU A 375 -34.32 3.08 -12.72
N ASN A 376 -34.81 2.78 -11.52
CA ASN A 376 -35.76 3.62 -10.83
C ASN A 376 -35.03 4.79 -10.16
N ILE A 377 -35.51 6.02 -10.35
CA ILE A 377 -35.02 7.23 -9.66
C ILE A 377 -34.85 7.03 -8.14
N ASN A 378 -35.76 6.26 -7.52
CA ASN A 378 -35.73 5.95 -6.09
C ASN A 378 -34.45 5.22 -5.66
N ARG A 379 -33.79 4.48 -6.55
CA ARG A 379 -32.51 3.83 -6.26
C ARG A 379 -31.41 4.86 -5.99
N SER A 380 -31.20 5.81 -6.92
CA SER A 380 -30.23 6.89 -6.75
C SER A 380 -30.57 7.77 -5.54
N LEU A 381 -31.85 8.10 -5.34
CA LEU A 381 -32.29 8.87 -4.18
C LEU A 381 -32.06 8.12 -2.85
N ASN A 382 -32.28 6.81 -2.80
CA ASN A 382 -32.01 6.01 -1.60
C ASN A 382 -30.50 5.96 -1.26
N VAL A 383 -29.62 5.96 -2.27
CA VAL A 383 -28.17 6.07 -2.05
C VAL A 383 -27.85 7.41 -1.39
N VAL A 384 -28.33 8.54 -1.94
CA VAL A 384 -28.15 9.88 -1.33
C VAL A 384 -28.67 9.90 0.11
N LYS A 385 -29.85 9.32 0.36
CA LYS A 385 -30.46 9.26 1.70
C LYS A 385 -29.62 8.43 2.68
N SER A 386 -29.12 7.27 2.27
CA SER A 386 -28.25 6.41 3.08
C SER A 386 -26.97 7.16 3.49
N TYR A 387 -26.31 7.84 2.55
CA TYR A 387 -25.11 8.65 2.85
C TYR A 387 -25.43 9.87 3.73
N SER A 388 -26.55 10.56 3.49
CA SER A 388 -27.00 11.70 4.30
C SER A 388 -27.23 11.29 5.77
N GLN A 389 -27.81 10.11 6.02
CA GLN A 389 -27.97 9.59 7.39
C GLN A 389 -26.63 9.38 8.10
N ILE A 390 -25.64 8.82 7.39
CA ILE A 390 -24.29 8.60 7.93
C ILE A 390 -23.58 9.94 8.17
N GLU A 391 -23.68 10.90 7.25
CA GLU A 391 -23.11 12.25 7.40
C GLU A 391 -23.68 12.99 8.61
N ASN A 392 -25.00 12.91 8.82
CA ASN A 392 -25.66 13.49 9.99
C ASN A 392 -25.23 12.82 11.30
N GLN A 393 -24.98 11.51 11.29
CA GLN A 393 -24.45 10.82 12.45
C GLN A 393 -22.98 11.18 12.73
N LEU A 394 -22.15 11.27 11.69
CA LEU A 394 -20.76 11.73 11.78
C LEU A 394 -20.69 13.15 12.36
N LEU A 395 -21.59 14.04 11.97
CA LEU A 395 -21.65 15.41 12.52
C LEU A 395 -21.97 15.43 14.02
N LYS A 396 -22.61 14.39 14.57
CA LYS A 396 -22.83 14.25 16.02
C LYS A 396 -21.61 13.67 16.74
N ILE A 397 -20.93 12.72 16.10
CA ILE A 397 -19.79 11.99 16.68
C ILE A 397 -18.50 12.84 16.70
N LEU A 398 -18.22 13.57 15.61
CA LEU A 398 -17.00 14.35 15.53
C LEU A 398 -17.03 15.52 16.51
N HIS A 399 -15.88 15.88 17.06
CA HIS A 399 -15.61 17.01 17.94
C HIS A 399 -15.01 18.16 17.13
N ASP A 400 -15.12 19.38 17.67
CA ASP A 400 -14.61 20.57 16.99
C ASP A 400 -13.08 20.63 17.07
N GLU A 401 -12.51 20.13 18.17
CA GLU A 401 -11.06 20.03 18.37
C GLU A 401 -10.44 18.82 17.64
N PRO A 402 -9.18 18.93 17.17
CA PRO A 402 -8.48 17.83 16.52
C PRO A 402 -8.43 16.57 17.40
N SER A 403 -9.21 15.56 17.04
CA SER A 403 -9.38 14.35 17.85
C SER A 403 -9.08 13.10 17.03
N SER A 404 -8.69 12.04 17.71
CA SER A 404 -8.44 10.72 17.11
C SER A 404 -9.70 9.87 17.17
N TYR A 405 -10.12 9.31 16.03
CA TYR A 405 -11.32 8.48 15.92
C TYR A 405 -10.99 7.08 15.41
N SER A 406 -11.65 6.07 15.98
CA SER A 406 -11.69 4.72 15.42
C SER A 406 -12.87 4.60 14.45
N LEU A 407 -12.60 4.30 13.18
CA LEU A 407 -13.65 4.11 12.18
C LEU A 407 -14.59 2.94 12.53
N LYS A 408 -14.10 1.97 13.30
CA LYS A 408 -14.90 0.84 13.80
C LYS A 408 -15.88 1.27 14.88
N ASP A 409 -15.43 2.15 15.77
CA ASP A 409 -16.29 2.71 16.81
C ASP A 409 -17.39 3.58 16.20
N ILE A 410 -17.04 4.45 15.23
CA ILE A 410 -18.03 5.20 14.43
C ILE A 410 -19.05 4.25 13.78
N ASN A 411 -18.58 3.14 13.20
CA ASN A 411 -19.45 2.15 12.57
C ASN A 411 -20.38 1.47 13.58
N GLN A 412 -19.89 1.17 14.78
CA GLN A 412 -20.70 0.60 15.85
C GLN A 412 -21.76 1.60 16.35
N GLN A 413 -21.39 2.87 16.58
CA GLN A 413 -22.34 3.93 16.97
C GLN A 413 -23.40 4.22 15.89
N CYS A 414 -23.03 4.03 14.61
CA CYS A 414 -23.96 4.02 13.48
C CYS A 414 -25.02 2.91 13.62
N GLU A 415 -24.59 1.66 13.88
CA GLU A 415 -25.49 0.50 14.05
C GLU A 415 -26.41 0.71 15.27
N GLU A 416 -25.87 1.21 16.39
CA GLU A 416 -26.62 1.54 17.60
C GLU A 416 -27.67 2.64 17.37
N ALA A 417 -27.39 3.58 16.46
CA ALA A 417 -28.35 4.60 16.01
C ALA A 417 -29.38 4.08 14.98
N GLY A 418 -29.37 2.78 14.66
CA GLY A 418 -30.29 2.14 13.70
C GLY A 418 -29.86 2.24 12.24
N ILE A 419 -28.63 2.69 11.95
CA ILE A 419 -28.08 2.81 10.59
C ILE A 419 -27.35 1.52 10.23
N ASN A 420 -28.10 0.48 9.90
CA ASN A 420 -27.57 -0.87 9.62
C ASN A 420 -26.75 -0.97 8.32
N ASP A 421 -26.91 0.01 7.43
CA ASP A 421 -26.18 0.13 6.15
C ASP A 421 -25.00 1.12 6.26
N CYS A 422 -24.51 1.34 7.48
CA CYS A 422 -23.25 2.02 7.74
C CYS A 422 -22.11 1.00 7.57
N GLY A 423 -21.04 1.44 6.90
CA GLY A 423 -19.87 0.62 6.65
C GLY A 423 -18.64 1.48 6.52
N LEU A 424 -17.47 0.91 6.84
CA LEU A 424 -16.17 1.60 6.83
C LEU A 424 -15.92 2.35 5.51
N ASN A 425 -16.30 1.77 4.37
CA ASN A 425 -16.12 2.40 3.06
C ASN A 425 -16.98 3.64 2.86
N LYS A 426 -18.24 3.64 3.32
CA LYS A 426 -19.10 4.82 3.22
C LYS A 426 -18.57 5.95 4.11
N ILE A 427 -18.15 5.61 5.33
CA ILE A 427 -17.50 6.56 6.25
C ILE A 427 -16.25 7.16 5.61
N LYS A 428 -15.36 6.33 5.05
CA LYS A 428 -14.16 6.80 4.32
C LYS A 428 -14.52 7.69 3.14
N THR A 429 -15.49 7.31 2.31
CA THR A 429 -15.95 8.10 1.15
C THR A 429 -16.43 9.49 1.58
N ILE A 430 -17.23 9.57 2.64
CA ILE A 430 -17.72 10.83 3.21
C ILE A 430 -16.55 11.70 3.69
N LEU A 431 -15.69 11.16 4.56
CA LEU A 431 -14.56 11.90 5.13
C LEU A 431 -13.56 12.35 4.06
N ASN A 432 -13.35 11.53 3.02
CA ASN A 432 -12.54 11.90 1.87
C ASN A 432 -13.16 13.06 1.08
N PHE A 433 -14.47 13.00 0.82
CA PHE A 433 -15.19 14.10 0.15
C PHE A 433 -15.12 15.39 0.97
N TRP A 434 -15.35 15.33 2.28
CA TRP A 434 -15.22 16.48 3.19
C TRP A 434 -13.81 17.07 3.19
N ALA A 435 -12.78 16.23 3.18
CA ALA A 435 -11.39 16.70 3.14
C ALA A 435 -11.02 17.35 1.80
N ILE A 436 -11.45 16.78 0.67
CA ILE A 436 -11.25 17.37 -0.66
C ILE A 436 -11.92 18.74 -0.78
N LYS A 437 -13.10 18.90 -0.15
CA LYS A 437 -13.82 20.18 -0.10
C LYS A 437 -13.40 21.07 1.07
N HIS A 438 -12.27 20.78 1.70
CA HIS A 438 -11.70 21.56 2.81
C HIS A 438 -12.68 21.81 3.97
N ARG A 439 -13.63 20.89 4.19
CA ARG A 439 -14.61 20.92 5.28
C ARG A 439 -14.04 20.31 6.57
N VAL A 440 -13.17 19.32 6.41
CA VAL A 440 -12.39 18.71 7.51
C VAL A 440 -10.92 18.62 7.11
N LYS A 441 -10.04 18.62 8.11
CA LYS A 441 -8.67 18.13 7.96
C LYS A 441 -8.64 16.71 8.48
N LYS A 442 -7.97 15.82 7.74
CA LYS A 442 -7.81 14.43 8.14
C LYS A 442 -6.37 13.97 7.95
N HIS A 443 -5.86 13.25 8.95
CA HIS A 443 -4.57 12.59 8.88
C HIS A 443 -4.76 11.14 9.31
N ASN A 444 -4.42 10.21 8.41
CA ASN A 444 -4.37 8.79 8.78
C ASN A 444 -3.15 8.58 9.68
N LEU A 445 -3.30 7.81 10.76
CA LEU A 445 -2.17 7.45 11.60
C LEU A 445 -1.26 6.46 10.85
N GLU A 446 0.06 6.64 10.92
CA GLU A 446 1.05 5.84 10.15
C GLU A 446 0.93 4.32 10.40
N TYR A 447 0.34 3.92 11.52
CA TYR A 447 0.30 2.54 12.01
C TYR A 447 -1.11 1.91 11.99
N SER A 448 -2.15 2.63 11.54
CA SER A 448 -3.53 2.10 11.56
C SER A 448 -4.40 2.66 10.43
N ASN A 449 -4.94 1.76 9.59
CA ASN A 449 -5.94 2.09 8.58
C ASN A 449 -7.36 2.31 9.16
N HIS A 450 -7.55 2.06 10.46
CA HIS A 450 -8.84 2.18 11.15
C HIS A 450 -8.89 3.37 12.11
N HIS A 451 -7.80 4.13 12.23
CA HIS A 451 -7.75 5.29 13.11
C HIS A 451 -7.33 6.53 12.33
N MET A 452 -8.02 7.63 12.58
CA MET A 452 -7.78 8.89 11.87
C MET A 452 -7.86 10.06 12.84
N HIS A 453 -6.92 10.99 12.74
CA HIS A 453 -7.09 12.32 13.31
C HIS A 453 -7.98 13.12 12.39
N ILE A 454 -9.08 13.63 12.93
CA ILE A 454 -10.05 14.44 12.21
C ILE A 454 -10.24 15.73 12.99
N SER A 455 -10.20 16.87 12.30
CA SER A 455 -10.60 18.16 12.84
C SER A 455 -11.53 18.84 11.86
N LEU A 456 -12.54 19.55 12.38
CA LEU A 456 -13.36 20.40 11.53
C LEU A 456 -12.51 21.57 11.02
N ALA A 457 -12.60 21.87 9.72
CA ALA A 457 -11.90 23.00 9.12
C ALA A 457 -12.78 24.27 9.10
N ILE A 458 -14.09 24.08 9.28
CA ILE A 458 -15.13 25.09 9.37
C ILE A 458 -15.97 24.82 10.62
N THR A 459 -16.83 25.76 11.02
CA THR A 459 -17.71 25.55 12.18
C THR A 459 -18.70 24.41 11.93
N ARG A 460 -19.16 23.75 13.00
CA ARG A 460 -20.13 22.65 12.91
C ARG A 460 -21.44 23.10 12.25
N GLU A 461 -21.91 24.30 12.58
CA GLU A 461 -23.08 24.94 11.98
C GLU A 461 -22.88 25.16 10.48
N GLU A 462 -21.75 25.73 10.07
CA GLU A 462 -21.45 25.93 8.64
C GLU A 462 -21.33 24.60 7.88
N LEU A 463 -20.75 23.57 8.50
CA LEU A 463 -20.70 22.24 7.92
C LEU A 463 -22.12 21.67 7.74
N ARG A 464 -22.99 21.79 8.75
CA ARG A 464 -24.38 21.35 8.69
C ARG A 464 -25.12 21.98 7.51
N GLU A 465 -25.05 23.31 7.41
CA GLU A 465 -25.70 24.07 6.33
C GLU A 465 -25.18 23.64 4.95
N LYS A 466 -23.85 23.46 4.81
CA LYS A 466 -23.25 22.98 3.56
C LYS A 466 -23.68 21.56 3.20
N LEU A 467 -23.84 20.66 4.17
CA LEU A 467 -24.30 19.29 3.94
C LEU A 467 -25.77 19.28 3.49
N GLU A 468 -26.65 19.96 4.22
CA GLU A 468 -28.07 20.08 3.88
C GLU A 468 -28.26 20.65 2.47
N LYS A 469 -27.54 21.72 2.14
CA LYS A 469 -27.56 22.33 0.81
C LYS A 469 -27.02 21.36 -0.25
N THR A 470 -25.93 20.64 0.01
CA THR A 470 -25.38 19.62 -0.90
C THR A 470 -26.40 18.51 -1.18
N HIS A 471 -27.11 18.02 -0.15
CA HIS A 471 -28.12 16.96 -0.28
C HIS A 471 -29.32 17.41 -1.10
N GLN A 472 -29.85 18.60 -0.81
CA GLN A 472 -30.99 19.17 -1.53
C GLN A 472 -30.67 19.40 -3.00
N ILE A 473 -29.52 20.02 -3.31
CA ILE A 473 -29.06 20.21 -4.69
C ILE A 473 -28.89 18.85 -5.38
N SER A 474 -28.29 17.86 -4.71
CA SER A 474 -28.06 16.53 -5.26
C SER A 474 -29.37 15.82 -5.63
N GLN A 475 -30.40 15.93 -4.79
CA GLN A 475 -31.72 15.41 -5.06
C GLN A 475 -32.35 16.06 -6.30
N LEU A 476 -32.33 17.39 -6.38
CA LEU A 476 -32.90 18.14 -7.52
C LEU A 476 -32.17 17.83 -8.84
N ILE A 477 -30.84 17.66 -8.79
CA ILE A 477 -30.05 17.24 -9.95
C ILE A 477 -30.46 15.83 -10.43
N ILE A 478 -30.60 14.87 -9.51
CA ILE A 478 -31.06 13.51 -9.87
C ILE A 478 -32.45 13.58 -10.53
N GLU A 479 -33.40 14.28 -9.91
CA GLU A 479 -34.76 14.42 -10.43
C GLU A 479 -34.78 15.01 -11.84
N TYR A 480 -34.01 16.09 -12.06
CA TYR A 480 -33.90 16.72 -13.36
C TYR A 480 -33.33 15.79 -14.44
N LEU A 481 -32.23 15.11 -14.14
CA LEU A 481 -31.55 14.26 -15.12
C LEU A 481 -32.42 13.05 -15.49
N PHE A 482 -33.15 12.46 -14.53
CA PHE A 482 -34.09 11.37 -14.81
C PHE A 482 -35.34 11.84 -15.57
N GLU A 483 -35.84 13.06 -15.30
CA GLU A 483 -36.92 13.69 -16.06
C GLU A 483 -36.50 13.87 -17.53
N LYS A 484 -35.30 14.41 -17.74
CA LYS A 484 -34.71 14.61 -19.08
C LYS A 484 -34.41 13.30 -19.80
N ALA A 485 -33.98 12.26 -19.08
CA ALA A 485 -33.80 10.92 -19.64
C ALA A 485 -35.14 10.30 -20.10
N SER A 486 -36.21 10.52 -19.33
CA SER A 486 -37.55 10.01 -19.64
C SER A 486 -38.18 10.70 -20.85
N ALA A 487 -37.80 11.96 -21.10
CA ALA A 487 -38.25 12.75 -22.24
C ALA A 487 -37.47 12.47 -23.55
N ALA A 488 -36.37 11.71 -23.51
CA ALA A 488 -35.56 11.40 -24.69
C ALA A 488 -36.22 10.32 -25.57
N GLU A 489 -36.27 10.54 -26.89
CA GLU A 489 -36.85 9.58 -27.84
C GLU A 489 -36.15 8.20 -27.78
N PRO A 490 -36.85 7.09 -28.06
CA PRO A 490 -36.24 5.77 -28.14
C PRO A 490 -35.20 5.74 -29.26
N ALA A 491 -33.93 5.43 -28.94
CA ALA A 491 -32.94 5.12 -29.96
C ALA A 491 -33.41 3.86 -30.74
N THR A 492 -33.19 3.86 -32.06
CA THR A 492 -33.58 2.79 -32.99
C THR A 492 -32.85 1.46 -32.74
N ASP A 493 -31.83 1.43 -31.87
CA ASP A 493 -31.07 0.23 -31.53
C ASP A 493 -31.51 -0.40 -30.20
N LYS A 494 -32.03 -1.63 -30.28
CA LYS A 494 -32.42 -2.48 -29.14
C LYS A 494 -31.27 -2.92 -28.22
N GLN A 495 -30.04 -2.44 -28.45
CA GLN A 495 -28.85 -2.87 -27.70
C GLN A 495 -28.39 -1.90 -26.60
N ASN A 496 -28.87 -0.65 -26.55
CA ASN A 496 -28.46 0.31 -25.52
C ASN A 496 -29.50 0.46 -24.39
N GLU A 497 -29.22 -0.17 -23.24
CA GLU A 497 -30.01 -0.03 -22.00
C GLU A 497 -29.85 1.35 -21.31
N GLU A 498 -28.88 2.17 -21.73
CA GLU A 498 -28.56 3.48 -21.14
C GLU A 498 -29.03 4.66 -22.02
N VAL A 499 -29.63 5.68 -21.39
CA VAL A 499 -29.94 6.99 -21.96
C VAL A 499 -28.81 7.96 -21.60
N LEU A 500 -28.26 8.60 -22.63
CA LEU A 500 -27.25 9.64 -22.47
C LEU A 500 -27.94 10.99 -22.37
N VAL A 501 -27.81 11.62 -21.21
CA VAL A 501 -28.35 12.97 -20.97
C VAL A 501 -27.20 13.95 -20.98
N GLU A 502 -27.09 14.73 -22.05
CA GLU A 502 -26.15 15.85 -22.12
C GLU A 502 -26.69 17.05 -21.35
N PHE A 503 -25.87 17.64 -20.48
CA PHE A 503 -26.22 18.79 -19.66
C PHE A 503 -25.01 19.72 -19.43
N SER A 504 -25.29 20.90 -18.88
CA SER A 504 -24.27 21.83 -18.40
C SER A 504 -24.47 22.15 -16.92
N VAL A 505 -23.41 22.62 -16.26
CA VAL A 505 -23.50 23.10 -14.86
C VAL A 505 -24.48 24.28 -14.75
N LEU A 506 -24.52 25.15 -15.77
CA LEU A 506 -25.41 26.32 -15.79
C LEU A 506 -26.89 25.91 -15.96
N GLU A 507 -27.18 24.90 -16.79
CA GLU A 507 -28.53 24.33 -16.96
C GLU A 507 -29.04 23.74 -15.64
N LEU A 508 -28.18 23.01 -14.92
CA LEU A 508 -28.53 22.47 -13.60
C LEU A 508 -28.78 23.56 -12.57
N LYS A 509 -27.93 24.59 -12.53
CA LYS A 509 -28.13 25.76 -11.66
C LYS A 509 -29.49 26.40 -11.90
N GLN A 510 -29.83 26.69 -13.16
CA GLN A 510 -31.12 27.29 -13.53
C GLN A 510 -32.31 26.39 -13.15
N HIS A 511 -32.16 25.07 -13.28
CA HIS A 511 -33.22 24.15 -12.88
C HIS A 511 -33.44 24.13 -11.35
N VAL A 512 -32.35 24.12 -10.58
CA VAL A 512 -32.39 24.22 -9.11
C VAL A 512 -32.96 25.57 -8.66
N GLU A 513 -32.68 26.65 -9.41
CA GLU A 513 -33.29 27.96 -9.22
C GLU A 513 -34.81 27.96 -9.52
N ALA A 514 -35.24 27.22 -10.55
CA ALA A 514 -36.61 27.24 -11.03
C ALA A 514 -37.59 26.35 -10.24
N LYS A 515 -37.15 25.20 -9.69
CA LYS A 515 -38.01 24.27 -8.93
C LYS A 515 -38.31 24.71 -7.48
N GLN A 516 -38.21 26.01 -7.19
CA GLN A 516 -38.33 26.54 -5.83
C GLN A 516 -39.78 26.81 -5.42
N GLY A 517 -40.18 26.16 -4.32
CA GLY A 517 -41.28 26.61 -3.48
C GLY A 517 -40.84 27.71 -2.51
N PHE A 518 -41.29 27.65 -1.24
CA PHE A 518 -41.02 28.68 -0.21
C PHE A 518 -39.57 28.81 0.29
N PHE A 519 -38.64 27.93 -0.09
CA PHE A 519 -37.23 27.99 0.34
C PHE A 519 -36.32 28.56 -0.77
N GLN A 520 -35.65 29.69 -0.47
CA GLN A 520 -34.72 30.36 -1.38
C GLN A 520 -33.34 29.68 -1.36
N ILE A 521 -33.09 28.77 -2.28
CA ILE A 521 -31.73 28.20 -2.48
C ILE A 521 -31.16 28.81 -3.74
N ASN A 522 -30.30 29.81 -3.65
CA ASN A 522 -29.59 30.33 -4.83
C ASN A 522 -28.18 29.73 -4.88
N PRO A 523 -27.96 28.57 -5.55
CA PRO A 523 -26.66 27.92 -5.54
C PRO A 523 -25.67 28.65 -6.46
N SER A 524 -24.42 28.78 -6.03
CA SER A 524 -23.31 29.14 -6.92
C SER A 524 -22.99 27.98 -7.88
N LEU A 525 -22.26 28.25 -8.97
CA LEU A 525 -21.77 27.16 -9.84
C LEU A 525 -20.89 26.18 -9.08
N ASP A 526 -20.05 26.68 -8.18
CA ASP A 526 -19.18 25.85 -7.33
C ASP A 526 -20.02 24.87 -6.49
N GLU A 527 -21.19 25.27 -6.00
CA GLU A 527 -22.09 24.38 -5.24
C GLU A 527 -22.79 23.33 -6.10
N ILE A 528 -23.10 23.64 -7.36
CA ILE A 528 -23.59 22.64 -8.33
C ILE A 528 -22.47 21.64 -8.66
N GLU A 529 -21.25 22.12 -8.86
CA GLU A 529 -20.07 21.26 -9.10
C GLU A 529 -19.76 20.38 -7.88
N ASP A 530 -19.87 20.91 -6.66
CA ASP A 530 -19.76 20.18 -5.41
C ASP A 530 -20.79 19.05 -5.33
N ALA A 531 -22.05 19.33 -5.67
CA ALA A 531 -23.13 18.34 -5.66
C ALA A 531 -22.93 17.26 -6.74
N LEU A 532 -22.52 17.63 -7.96
CA LEU A 532 -22.17 16.67 -9.01
C LEU A 532 -21.00 15.78 -8.58
N PHE A 533 -19.98 16.38 -7.96
CA PHE A 533 -18.85 15.64 -7.43
C PHE A 533 -19.26 14.71 -6.29
N TYR A 534 -20.16 15.15 -5.39
CA TYR A 534 -20.73 14.33 -4.34
C TYR A 534 -21.48 13.11 -4.90
N LEU A 535 -22.39 13.34 -5.85
CA LEU A 535 -23.19 12.31 -6.54
C LEU A 535 -22.31 11.26 -7.24
N LEU A 536 -21.20 11.70 -7.83
CA LEU A 536 -20.21 10.81 -8.42
C LEU A 536 -19.47 9.98 -7.35
N ARG A 537 -19.09 10.60 -6.23
CA ARG A 537 -18.32 9.95 -5.15
C ARG A 537 -19.09 8.87 -4.41
N ILE A 538 -20.39 9.08 -4.21
CA ILE A 538 -21.28 8.09 -3.58
C ILE A 538 -21.82 7.07 -4.60
N GLU A 539 -21.39 7.17 -5.88
CA GLU A 539 -21.83 6.33 -7.00
C GLU A 539 -23.35 6.36 -7.24
N SER A 540 -24.01 7.46 -6.89
CA SER A 540 -25.44 7.66 -7.13
C SER A 540 -25.75 7.99 -8.59
N LEU A 541 -24.79 8.58 -9.31
CA LEU A 541 -24.86 8.88 -10.74
C LEU A 541 -23.51 8.68 -11.39
N LYS A 542 -23.52 8.24 -12.66
CA LYS A 542 -22.34 8.19 -13.52
C LYS A 542 -22.33 9.42 -14.42
N ILE A 543 -21.25 10.20 -14.36
CA ILE A 543 -21.08 11.44 -15.13
C ILE A 543 -19.72 11.45 -15.83
N GLU A 544 -19.70 11.74 -17.14
CA GLU A 544 -18.50 11.95 -17.95
C GLU A 544 -18.48 13.32 -18.63
N GLY A 545 -17.29 13.73 -19.09
CA GLY A 545 -17.08 15.03 -19.74
C GLY A 545 -16.74 16.17 -18.79
N GLY A 546 -16.49 17.35 -19.35
CA GLY A 546 -16.43 18.65 -18.66
C GLY A 546 -15.17 18.99 -17.84
N PHE A 547 -15.30 20.09 -17.09
CA PHE A 547 -14.25 20.78 -16.32
C PHE A 547 -14.01 20.20 -14.91
N LEU A 548 -14.43 18.97 -14.62
CA LEU A 548 -14.22 18.30 -13.32
C LEU A 548 -12.73 17.94 -13.12
N VAL A 549 -11.87 18.95 -13.00
CA VAL A 549 -10.40 18.92 -13.03
C VAL A 549 -9.79 18.50 -11.69
N THR A 550 -10.60 18.28 -10.65
CA THR A 550 -10.08 17.89 -9.34
C THR A 550 -9.43 16.51 -9.32
N HIS A 551 -9.61 15.67 -10.35
CA HIS A 551 -8.98 14.36 -10.46
C HIS A 551 -8.42 14.07 -11.86
N ASN A 552 -7.18 13.58 -11.92
CA ASN A 552 -6.58 13.00 -13.12
C ASN A 552 -7.39 11.75 -13.50
N ARG A 553 -8.38 11.89 -14.38
CA ARG A 553 -9.02 10.73 -15.01
C ARG A 553 -8.05 10.11 -16.01
N LEU A 554 -8.24 8.84 -16.32
CA LEU A 554 -7.58 8.06 -17.36
C LEU A 554 -8.66 7.71 -18.39
N GLN A 555 -8.47 8.15 -19.64
CA GLN A 555 -9.37 7.80 -20.72
C GLN A 555 -8.83 6.51 -21.32
N ILE A 556 -9.66 5.48 -21.35
CA ILE A 556 -9.27 4.14 -21.77
C ILE A 556 -10.24 3.72 -22.86
N ASP A 557 -9.68 3.45 -24.04
CA ASP A 557 -10.36 2.82 -25.16
C ASP A 557 -10.01 1.34 -25.14
N ARG A 558 -11.00 0.49 -24.87
CA ARG A 558 -10.83 -0.95 -24.96
C ARG A 558 -10.71 -1.35 -26.43
N ILE A 559 -9.72 -2.19 -26.75
CA ILE A 559 -9.53 -2.73 -28.10
C ILE A 559 -10.00 -4.19 -28.13
N GLU A 560 -9.63 -4.98 -27.12
CA GLU A 560 -9.99 -6.39 -27.03
C GLU A 560 -11.39 -6.59 -26.41
N MET A 561 -12.41 -6.82 -27.24
CA MET A 561 -13.82 -6.93 -26.80
C MET A 561 -14.21 -8.30 -26.25
N ASN A 562 -13.39 -9.33 -26.42
CA ASN A 562 -13.70 -10.66 -25.92
C ASN A 562 -13.54 -10.74 -24.39
N ASN A 563 -14.65 -10.82 -23.68
CA ASN A 563 -14.67 -10.86 -22.21
C ASN A 563 -14.00 -12.12 -21.61
N LYS A 564 -13.83 -13.20 -22.40
CA LYS A 564 -13.18 -14.43 -21.96
C LYS A 564 -11.65 -14.37 -21.95
N ILE A 565 -11.06 -13.40 -22.65
CA ILE A 565 -9.59 -13.29 -22.71
C ILE A 565 -9.07 -12.71 -21.39
N LYS A 566 -8.07 -13.41 -20.84
CA LYS A 566 -7.26 -13.02 -19.68
C LYS A 566 -5.89 -12.57 -20.16
N TYR A 567 -5.22 -11.74 -19.37
CA TYR A 567 -3.83 -11.35 -19.61
C TYR A 567 -2.90 -12.57 -19.50
N LYS A 568 -2.17 -12.88 -20.58
CA LYS A 568 -1.44 -14.16 -20.71
C LYS A 568 -0.03 -14.07 -20.14
N GLU A 569 0.58 -15.24 -19.87
CA GLU A 569 1.99 -15.30 -19.46
C GLU A 569 2.91 -14.76 -20.57
N SER A 570 2.59 -15.03 -21.83
CA SER A 570 3.32 -14.48 -22.99
C SER A 570 3.35 -12.96 -23.00
N ASP A 571 2.25 -12.32 -22.57
CA ASP A 571 2.09 -10.87 -22.57
C ASP A 571 2.92 -10.24 -21.43
N TYR A 572 3.07 -10.97 -20.31
CA TYR A 572 3.83 -10.55 -19.13
C TYR A 572 5.35 -10.70 -19.29
N GLU A 573 5.82 -11.53 -20.22
CA GLU A 573 7.24 -11.92 -20.35
C GLU A 573 8.19 -10.72 -20.46
N LYS A 574 7.83 -9.68 -21.22
CA LYS A 574 8.63 -8.45 -21.35
C LYS A 574 8.80 -7.73 -20.01
N LEU A 575 7.73 -7.61 -19.23
CA LEU A 575 7.75 -6.96 -17.92
C LEU A 575 8.48 -7.82 -16.88
N LYS A 576 8.31 -9.15 -16.95
CA LYS A 576 9.06 -10.13 -16.14
C LYS A 576 10.57 -10.02 -16.37
N GLN A 577 11.00 -9.95 -17.62
CA GLN A 577 12.40 -9.75 -17.98
C GLN A 577 12.94 -8.41 -17.46
N HIS A 578 12.15 -7.34 -17.51
CA HIS A 578 12.53 -6.05 -16.93
C HIS A 578 12.79 -6.16 -15.42
N TYR A 579 11.89 -6.81 -14.67
CA TYR A 579 12.10 -7.04 -13.24
C TYR A 579 13.30 -7.95 -12.95
N GLN A 580 13.51 -8.98 -13.77
CA GLN A 580 14.67 -9.84 -13.62
C GLN A 580 16.00 -9.12 -13.89
N GLN A 581 16.02 -8.20 -14.86
CA GLN A 581 17.18 -7.32 -15.08
C GLN A 581 17.42 -6.40 -13.88
N LYS A 582 16.36 -5.87 -13.26
CA LYS A 582 16.48 -5.06 -12.03
C LYS A 582 17.07 -5.87 -10.87
N VAL A 583 16.65 -7.13 -10.69
CA VAL A 583 17.25 -8.04 -9.70
C VAL A 583 18.74 -8.24 -9.99
N GLN A 584 19.10 -8.49 -11.26
CA GLN A 584 20.51 -8.63 -11.66
C GLN A 584 21.31 -7.35 -11.38
N GLN A 585 20.77 -6.17 -11.66
CA GLN A 585 21.43 -4.89 -11.41
C GLN A 585 21.81 -4.71 -9.92
N ILE A 586 20.92 -5.09 -9.00
CA ILE A 586 21.18 -5.02 -7.55
C ILE A 586 22.34 -5.96 -7.16
N HIS A 587 22.36 -7.19 -7.68
CA HIS A 587 23.49 -8.10 -7.45
C HIS A 587 24.80 -7.60 -8.04
N ILE A 588 24.74 -7.02 -9.24
CA ILE A 588 25.93 -6.51 -9.96
C ILE A 588 26.56 -5.35 -9.21
N VAL A 589 25.77 -4.40 -8.70
CA VAL A 589 26.30 -3.28 -7.91
C VAL A 589 26.84 -3.75 -6.55
N GLY A 590 26.23 -4.77 -5.95
CA GLY A 590 26.78 -5.45 -4.76
C GLY A 590 28.12 -6.14 -5.03
N GLU A 591 28.25 -6.84 -6.15
CA GLU A 591 29.53 -7.46 -6.56
C GLU A 591 30.59 -6.41 -6.84
N TYR A 592 30.23 -5.27 -7.45
CA TYR A 592 31.13 -4.13 -7.61
C TYR A 592 31.66 -3.63 -6.27
N ALA A 593 30.80 -3.44 -5.26
CA ALA A 593 31.21 -3.03 -3.93
C ALA A 593 32.19 -4.04 -3.30
N LYS A 594 31.88 -5.34 -3.39
CA LYS A 594 32.76 -6.42 -2.89
C LYS A 594 34.11 -6.45 -3.61
N LYS A 595 34.14 -6.21 -4.93
CA LYS A 595 35.39 -6.11 -5.71
C LYS A 595 36.18 -4.86 -5.33
N MET A 596 35.54 -3.71 -5.17
CA MET A 596 36.21 -2.45 -4.83
C MET A 596 36.92 -2.52 -3.46
N ILE A 597 36.34 -3.23 -2.49
CA ILE A 597 36.98 -3.51 -1.20
C ILE A 597 38.25 -4.36 -1.35
N ARG A 598 38.27 -5.29 -2.32
CA ARG A 598 39.37 -6.26 -2.50
C ARG A 598 40.47 -5.74 -3.43
N ASN A 599 40.09 -5.16 -4.56
CA ASN A 599 40.99 -4.73 -5.62
C ASN A 599 40.37 -3.61 -6.47
N TYR A 600 40.95 -2.42 -6.40
CA TYR A 600 40.49 -1.22 -7.10
C TYR A 600 40.48 -1.38 -8.63
N ASP A 601 41.56 -1.89 -9.22
CA ASP A 601 41.70 -2.04 -10.67
C ASP A 601 40.75 -3.10 -11.24
N GLU A 602 40.51 -4.19 -10.49
CA GLU A 602 39.53 -5.21 -10.86
C GLU A 602 38.12 -4.63 -10.87
N ALA A 603 37.78 -3.81 -9.87
CA ALA A 603 36.47 -3.17 -9.78
C ALA A 603 36.25 -2.16 -10.93
N LEU A 604 37.26 -1.37 -11.31
CA LEU A 604 37.15 -0.47 -12.47
C LEU A 604 36.95 -1.24 -13.77
N ARG A 605 37.73 -2.31 -14.01
CA ARG A 605 37.54 -3.18 -15.19
C ARG A 605 36.15 -3.80 -15.23
N PHE A 606 35.61 -4.19 -14.07
CA PHE A 606 34.24 -4.72 -13.97
C PHE A 606 33.20 -3.69 -14.42
N VAL A 607 33.36 -2.41 -14.07
CA VAL A 607 32.47 -1.33 -14.53
C VAL A 607 32.62 -1.09 -16.04
N GLU A 608 33.84 -1.06 -16.56
CA GLU A 608 34.09 -0.89 -18.00
C GLU A 608 33.42 -2.02 -18.81
N ASP A 609 33.65 -3.27 -18.41
CA ASP A 609 33.04 -4.44 -19.04
C ASP A 609 31.51 -4.41 -18.95
N TYR A 610 30.93 -3.91 -17.86
CA TYR A 610 29.49 -3.80 -17.69
C TYR A 610 28.81 -2.89 -18.72
N PHE A 611 29.47 -1.79 -19.11
CA PHE A 611 28.93 -0.86 -20.10
C PHE A 611 29.29 -1.26 -21.55
N GLN A 612 30.39 -1.98 -21.76
CA GLN A 612 30.88 -2.35 -23.09
C GLN A 612 30.41 -3.72 -23.58
N LEU A 613 30.30 -4.71 -22.70
CA LEU A 613 29.88 -6.06 -23.07
C LEU A 613 28.36 -6.18 -23.14
N ASN A 614 27.88 -7.06 -24.01
CA ASN A 614 26.49 -7.49 -23.94
C ASN A 614 26.22 -8.28 -22.64
N ASN A 615 24.95 -8.27 -22.18
CA ASN A 615 24.57 -8.82 -20.89
C ASN A 615 24.97 -10.30 -20.71
N ALA A 616 24.80 -11.13 -21.76
CA ALA A 616 25.13 -12.54 -21.67
C ALA A 616 26.65 -12.78 -21.49
N SER A 617 27.48 -12.03 -22.22
CA SER A 617 28.94 -12.13 -22.13
C SER A 617 29.45 -11.66 -20.77
N PHE A 618 28.86 -10.56 -20.25
CA PHE A 618 29.17 -10.05 -18.92
C PHE A 618 28.84 -11.06 -17.81
N LEU A 619 27.63 -11.62 -17.84
CA LEU A 619 27.18 -12.60 -16.84
C LEU A 619 28.02 -13.89 -16.89
N ASN A 620 28.37 -14.39 -18.08
CA ASN A 620 29.22 -15.57 -18.22
C ASN A 620 30.64 -15.33 -17.66
N LYS A 621 31.18 -14.13 -17.83
CA LYS A 621 32.52 -13.76 -17.33
C LYS A 621 32.57 -13.62 -15.81
N TYR A 622 31.58 -12.96 -15.21
CA TYR A 622 31.64 -12.56 -13.79
C TYR A 622 30.76 -13.39 -12.85
N PHE A 623 29.77 -14.10 -13.37
CA PHE A 623 28.85 -14.94 -12.60
C PHE A 623 28.75 -16.36 -13.21
N PRO A 624 29.86 -17.13 -13.28
CA PRO A 624 29.83 -18.47 -13.87
C PRO A 624 29.19 -19.53 -12.96
N GLY A 625 28.70 -20.61 -13.56
CA GLY A 625 28.19 -21.80 -12.84
C GLY A 625 26.97 -21.49 -11.96
N SER A 626 27.00 -21.98 -10.71
CA SER A 626 25.89 -21.79 -9.75
C SER A 626 25.61 -20.32 -9.41
N ARG A 627 26.55 -19.40 -9.65
CA ARG A 627 26.33 -17.95 -9.47
C ARG A 627 25.27 -17.38 -10.44
N GLN A 628 24.99 -18.06 -11.56
CA GLN A 628 23.91 -17.68 -12.46
C GLN A 628 22.52 -17.87 -11.84
N ASP A 629 22.38 -18.76 -10.88
CA ASP A 629 21.13 -18.94 -10.15
C ASP A 629 21.01 -17.91 -9.03
N ASP A 630 22.12 -17.59 -8.36
CA ASP A 630 22.15 -16.57 -7.31
C ASP A 630 21.72 -15.20 -7.83
N ILE A 631 22.20 -14.80 -9.02
CA ILE A 631 21.90 -13.48 -9.60
C ILE A 631 20.43 -13.33 -10.05
N LYS A 632 19.68 -14.43 -10.11
CA LYS A 632 18.25 -14.44 -10.42
C LYS A 632 17.37 -14.35 -9.17
N ARG A 633 17.92 -14.58 -7.97
CA ARG A 633 17.18 -14.54 -6.71
C ARG A 633 16.99 -13.11 -6.22
N THR A 634 15.85 -12.82 -5.61
CA THR A 634 15.56 -11.55 -4.92
C THR A 634 16.17 -11.49 -3.51
N LEU A 635 17.28 -12.19 -3.29
CA LEU A 635 17.95 -12.32 -2.01
C LEU A 635 19.45 -12.44 -2.26
N THR A 636 20.25 -11.81 -1.40
CA THR A 636 21.70 -12.06 -1.38
C THR A 636 22.00 -13.52 -0.97
N PRO A 637 23.12 -14.11 -1.42
CA PRO A 637 23.50 -15.47 -1.03
C PRO A 637 23.64 -15.63 0.50
N GLU A 638 24.17 -14.60 1.18
CA GLU A 638 24.35 -14.60 2.63
C GLU A 638 22.99 -14.61 3.35
N ARG A 639 22.04 -13.77 2.92
CA ARG A 639 20.70 -13.78 3.48
C ARG A 639 19.94 -15.07 3.19
N PHE A 640 20.08 -15.63 1.99
CA PHE A 640 19.50 -16.92 1.66
C PHE A 640 20.01 -18.02 2.60
N LYS A 641 21.32 -18.05 2.88
CA LYS A 641 21.92 -19.00 3.83
C LYS A 641 21.43 -18.77 5.26
N ARG A 642 21.35 -17.50 5.71
CA ARG A 642 20.82 -17.14 7.04
C ARG A 642 19.37 -17.58 7.21
N LEU A 643 18.55 -17.44 6.18
CA LEU A 643 17.13 -17.78 6.23
C LEU A 643 16.88 -19.27 6.05
N PHE A 644 17.59 -19.97 5.18
CA PHE A 644 17.20 -21.32 4.77
C PHE A 644 18.28 -22.39 5.00
N GLY A 645 19.49 -22.01 5.41
CA GLY A 645 20.63 -22.91 5.51
C GLY A 645 20.54 -23.97 6.62
N GLU A 646 19.73 -23.74 7.65
CA GLU A 646 19.55 -24.67 8.78
C GLU A 646 18.32 -25.58 8.66
N LEU A 647 17.54 -25.44 7.59
CA LEU A 647 16.33 -26.23 7.36
C LEU A 647 16.69 -27.63 6.84
N SER A 648 15.91 -28.64 7.22
CA SER A 648 16.08 -29.99 6.68
C SER A 648 15.67 -30.05 5.19
N PRO A 649 16.10 -31.07 4.44
CA PRO A 649 15.70 -31.24 3.04
C PRO A 649 14.17 -31.22 2.83
N GLU A 650 13.43 -31.89 3.71
CA GLU A 650 11.96 -31.97 3.66
C GLU A 650 11.31 -30.61 3.97
N GLN A 651 11.88 -29.86 4.92
CA GLN A 651 11.43 -28.49 5.22
C GLN A 651 11.72 -27.56 4.04
N LEU A 652 12.91 -27.66 3.44
CA LEU A 652 13.31 -26.86 2.27
C LEU A 652 12.43 -27.13 1.05
N GLU A 653 11.95 -28.35 0.87
CA GLU A 653 11.03 -28.71 -0.21
C GLU A 653 9.73 -27.91 -0.10
N ILE A 654 9.14 -27.84 1.10
CA ILE A 654 7.94 -27.03 1.39
C ILE A 654 8.21 -25.53 1.15
N ILE A 655 9.40 -25.05 1.55
CA ILE A 655 9.77 -23.64 1.33
C ILE A 655 9.86 -23.32 -0.16
N LYS A 656 10.52 -24.19 -0.93
CA LYS A 656 10.79 -23.99 -2.36
C LYS A 656 9.60 -24.24 -3.27
N ASP A 657 8.57 -24.95 -2.79
CA ASP A 657 7.34 -25.09 -3.55
C ASP A 657 6.75 -23.70 -3.83
N MET A 658 6.72 -23.32 -5.10
CA MET A 658 6.10 -22.09 -5.62
C MET A 658 4.97 -22.39 -6.61
N ASP A 659 4.78 -23.67 -6.96
CA ASP A 659 3.95 -24.08 -8.10
C ASP A 659 2.57 -24.58 -7.63
N HIS A 660 2.48 -25.18 -6.44
CA HIS A 660 1.22 -25.71 -5.96
C HIS A 660 0.36 -24.64 -5.30
N GLN A 661 -0.89 -24.57 -5.77
CA GLN A 661 -1.91 -23.67 -5.23
C GLN A 661 -2.39 -24.14 -3.84
N TYR A 662 -2.58 -25.44 -3.63
CA TYR A 662 -3.06 -25.99 -2.37
C TYR A 662 -2.01 -26.91 -1.78
N ILE A 663 -1.60 -26.62 -0.55
CA ILE A 663 -0.56 -27.34 0.17
C ILE A 663 -1.11 -27.79 1.53
N VAL A 664 -0.94 -29.07 1.85
CA VAL A 664 -1.20 -29.60 3.18
C VAL A 664 0.08 -30.19 3.76
N VAL A 665 0.52 -29.64 4.88
CA VAL A 665 1.68 -30.14 5.63
C VAL A 665 1.17 -30.89 6.85
N ALA A 666 1.23 -32.22 6.79
CA ALA A 666 0.96 -33.11 7.91
C ALA A 666 2.24 -33.24 8.77
N ALA A 667 2.31 -32.44 9.82
CA ALA A 667 3.48 -32.34 10.67
C ALA A 667 3.32 -33.23 11.91
N GLY A 668 4.34 -34.01 12.27
CA GLY A 668 4.36 -34.73 13.54
C GLY A 668 4.75 -33.82 14.72
N PRO A 669 4.60 -34.30 15.97
CA PRO A 669 4.93 -33.52 17.14
C PRO A 669 6.44 -33.25 17.17
N GLY A 670 6.83 -32.00 17.48
CA GLY A 670 8.24 -31.62 17.56
C GLY A 670 8.99 -31.56 16.22
N SER A 671 8.28 -31.59 15.09
CA SER A 671 8.87 -31.58 13.74
C SER A 671 9.35 -30.22 13.22
N GLY A 672 9.09 -29.16 14.00
CA GLY A 672 9.39 -27.80 13.60
C GLY A 672 8.30 -27.14 12.76
N LYS A 673 7.03 -27.56 12.89
CA LYS A 673 5.85 -26.94 12.25
C LYS A 673 5.89 -25.40 12.21
N THR A 674 5.98 -24.77 13.39
CA THR A 674 6.09 -23.31 13.54
C THR A 674 7.32 -22.75 12.81
N ARG A 675 8.45 -23.47 12.82
CA ARG A 675 9.66 -23.06 12.09
C ARG A 675 9.39 -23.06 10.59
N VAL A 676 8.83 -24.12 10.03
CA VAL A 676 8.49 -24.21 8.60
C VAL A 676 7.54 -23.09 8.20
N LEU A 677 6.47 -22.86 8.97
CA LEU A 677 5.51 -21.79 8.71
C LEU A 677 6.15 -20.39 8.71
N VAL A 678 6.95 -20.05 9.73
CA VAL A 678 7.62 -18.74 9.81
C VAL A 678 8.57 -18.55 8.62
N HIS A 679 9.34 -19.59 8.26
CA HIS A 679 10.24 -19.52 7.12
C HIS A 679 9.49 -19.49 5.78
N LYS A 680 8.32 -20.14 5.67
CA LYS A 680 7.47 -20.07 4.47
C LYS A 680 6.89 -18.68 4.29
N LEU A 681 6.42 -18.04 5.36
CA LEU A 681 5.98 -16.64 5.32
C LEU A 681 7.13 -15.71 4.92
N ALA A 682 8.34 -15.93 5.43
CA ALA A 682 9.51 -15.17 5.02
C ALA A 682 9.87 -15.38 3.54
N SER A 683 9.77 -16.62 3.04
CA SER A 683 9.96 -16.94 1.62
C SER A 683 8.91 -16.27 0.74
N LEU A 684 7.64 -16.34 1.11
CA LEU A 684 6.55 -15.70 0.39
C LEU A 684 6.78 -14.19 0.21
N LEU A 685 7.31 -13.53 1.25
CA LEU A 685 7.57 -12.09 1.22
C LEU A 685 8.84 -11.71 0.44
N LEU A 686 9.92 -12.49 0.61
CA LEU A 686 11.26 -12.10 0.17
C LEU A 686 11.68 -12.75 -1.15
N ALA A 687 11.24 -13.98 -1.39
CA ALA A 687 11.65 -14.79 -2.54
C ALA A 687 10.52 -14.95 -3.57
N GLU A 688 9.26 -14.90 -3.15
CA GLU A 688 8.10 -15.04 -4.02
C GLU A 688 7.48 -13.67 -4.35
N ASP A 689 6.64 -13.62 -5.37
CA ASP A 689 6.00 -12.41 -5.88
C ASP A 689 4.75 -12.04 -5.05
N VAL A 690 4.84 -12.14 -3.71
CA VAL A 690 3.71 -11.90 -2.80
C VAL A 690 3.95 -10.67 -1.92
N LYS A 691 3.03 -9.71 -2.00
CA LYS A 691 3.08 -8.48 -1.21
C LYS A 691 2.52 -8.72 0.19
N HIS A 692 2.95 -7.93 1.17
CA HIS A 692 2.51 -8.12 2.56
C HIS A 692 0.98 -8.04 2.71
N GLU A 693 0.32 -7.13 1.99
CA GLU A 693 -1.13 -6.97 2.01
C GLU A 693 -1.90 -8.15 1.39
N GLN A 694 -1.23 -8.99 0.60
CA GLN A 694 -1.80 -10.17 -0.05
C GLN A 694 -1.70 -11.44 0.80
N LEU A 695 -1.01 -11.38 1.94
CA LEU A 695 -0.79 -12.48 2.87
C LEU A 695 -1.77 -12.39 4.04
N LEU A 696 -2.46 -13.50 4.31
CA LEU A 696 -3.27 -13.69 5.51
C LEU A 696 -2.84 -14.98 6.21
N MET A 697 -2.52 -14.88 7.50
CA MET A 697 -2.32 -16.02 8.37
C MET A 697 -3.42 -16.08 9.43
N LEU A 698 -4.11 -17.21 9.52
CA LEU A 698 -5.10 -17.48 10.55
C LEU A 698 -4.58 -18.50 11.56
N THR A 699 -4.86 -18.22 12.83
CA THR A 699 -4.46 -19.02 14.00
C THR A 699 -5.64 -19.19 14.95
N PHE A 700 -5.53 -20.08 15.94
CA PHE A 700 -6.60 -20.31 16.92
C PHE A 700 -6.45 -19.45 18.20
N SER A 701 -5.26 -18.89 18.47
CA SER A 701 -5.01 -18.10 19.67
C SER A 701 -4.24 -16.81 19.39
N ARG A 702 -4.53 -15.76 20.17
CA ARG A 702 -3.81 -14.48 20.09
C ARG A 702 -2.34 -14.62 20.50
N SER A 703 -2.03 -15.54 21.41
CA SER A 703 -0.65 -15.88 21.80
C SER A 703 0.13 -16.47 20.63
N ALA A 704 -0.45 -17.42 19.89
CA ALA A 704 0.17 -17.97 18.69
C ALA A 704 0.42 -16.86 17.64
N ALA A 705 -0.58 -16.04 17.35
CA ALA A 705 -0.42 -14.92 16.42
C ALA A 705 0.74 -13.96 16.82
N THR A 706 0.84 -13.64 18.11
CA THR A 706 1.91 -12.78 18.66
C THR A 706 3.28 -13.44 18.56
N GLU A 707 3.37 -14.73 18.87
CA GLU A 707 4.60 -15.50 18.78
C GLU A 707 5.08 -15.61 17.32
N PHE A 708 4.18 -15.91 16.39
CA PHE A 708 4.49 -15.93 14.95
C PHE A 708 5.00 -14.58 14.49
N LYS A 709 4.32 -13.49 14.87
CA LYS A 709 4.74 -12.14 14.51
C LYS A 709 6.13 -11.82 15.05
N LYS A 710 6.41 -12.15 16.31
CA LYS A 710 7.74 -11.97 16.93
C LYS A 710 8.83 -12.75 16.18
N ARG A 711 8.60 -14.02 15.87
CA ARG A 711 9.56 -14.85 15.13
C ARG A 711 9.78 -14.35 13.71
N LEU A 712 8.72 -13.91 13.03
CA LEU A 712 8.79 -13.38 11.68
C LEU A 712 9.53 -12.04 11.62
N ILE A 713 9.32 -11.14 12.59
CA ILE A 713 10.11 -9.90 12.75
C ILE A 713 11.61 -10.23 12.85
N GLY A 714 11.98 -11.31 13.55
CA GLY A 714 13.37 -11.76 13.63
C GLY A 714 14.00 -12.15 12.29
N LEU A 715 13.19 -12.57 11.30
CA LEU A 715 13.69 -12.98 9.98
C LEU A 715 13.61 -11.87 8.91
N VAL A 716 12.54 -11.08 8.92
CA VAL A 716 12.25 -10.11 7.84
C VAL A 716 12.16 -8.66 8.33
N GLY A 717 12.39 -8.42 9.63
CA GLY A 717 12.35 -7.10 10.24
C GLY A 717 10.95 -6.49 10.26
N ASN A 718 10.89 -5.16 10.16
CA ASN A 718 9.65 -4.38 10.22
C ASN A 718 8.64 -4.74 9.12
N ALA A 719 9.06 -5.40 8.03
CA ALA A 719 8.15 -5.84 6.98
C ALA A 719 7.08 -6.84 7.51
N ALA A 720 7.42 -7.60 8.56
CA ALA A 720 6.49 -8.51 9.23
C ALA A 720 5.27 -7.81 9.86
N ASN A 721 5.40 -6.52 10.20
CA ASN A 721 4.30 -5.78 10.83
C ASN A 721 3.12 -5.52 9.89
N PHE A 722 3.36 -5.56 8.58
CA PHE A 722 2.36 -5.35 7.53
C PHE A 722 1.63 -6.63 7.12
N ILE A 723 2.07 -7.80 7.59
CA ILE A 723 1.40 -9.07 7.33
C ILE A 723 0.25 -9.25 8.33
N GLU A 724 -0.94 -9.62 7.83
CA GLU A 724 -2.09 -9.90 8.67
C GLU A 724 -1.97 -11.30 9.29
N ILE A 725 -1.53 -11.34 10.56
CA ILE A 725 -1.52 -12.56 11.38
C ILE A 725 -2.58 -12.39 12.47
N LYS A 726 -3.67 -13.15 12.36
CA LYS A 726 -4.88 -12.97 13.19
C LYS A 726 -5.45 -14.31 13.64
N THR A 727 -6.39 -14.25 14.58
CA THR A 727 -7.29 -15.38 14.82
C THR A 727 -8.48 -15.33 13.87
N PHE A 728 -9.15 -16.47 13.61
CA PHE A 728 -10.37 -16.52 12.80
C PHE A 728 -11.40 -15.46 13.22
N HIS A 729 -11.71 -15.42 14.52
CA HIS A 729 -12.64 -14.44 15.10
C HIS A 729 -12.17 -12.99 14.93
N SER A 730 -10.89 -12.70 15.22
CA SER A 730 -10.36 -11.34 15.09
C SER A 730 -10.44 -10.85 13.64
N TYR A 731 -10.16 -11.73 12.68
CA TYR A 731 -10.30 -11.42 11.27
C TYR A 731 -11.77 -11.14 10.89
N CYS A 732 -12.73 -11.96 11.33
CA CYS A 732 -14.16 -11.71 11.10
C CYS A 732 -14.66 -10.39 11.72
N PHE A 733 -14.25 -10.06 12.95
CA PHE A 733 -14.56 -8.76 13.56
C PHE A 733 -14.00 -7.59 12.74
N ASP A 734 -12.77 -7.75 12.24
CA ASP A 734 -12.20 -6.75 11.36
C ASP A 734 -13.03 -6.59 10.09
N LEU A 735 -13.37 -7.70 9.39
CA LEU A 735 -14.19 -7.67 8.17
C LEU A 735 -15.51 -6.92 8.38
N LEU A 736 -16.17 -7.16 9.50
CA LEU A 736 -17.43 -6.50 9.87
C LEU A 736 -17.25 -5.06 10.37
N GLY A 737 -16.02 -4.59 10.56
CA GLY A 737 -15.74 -3.27 11.09
C GLY A 737 -16.20 -3.08 12.54
N ARG A 738 -16.17 -4.15 13.34
CA ARG A 738 -16.64 -4.16 14.73
C ARG A 738 -15.48 -4.25 15.73
N ILE A 739 -15.72 -3.78 16.95
CA ILE A 739 -14.83 -4.01 18.09
C ILE A 739 -15.06 -5.45 18.59
N GLY A 740 -13.98 -6.20 18.82
CA GLY A 740 -14.08 -7.60 19.23
C GLY A 740 -14.61 -7.75 20.65
N SER A 741 -15.71 -8.49 20.83
CA SER A 741 -16.30 -8.80 22.14
C SER A 741 -16.52 -10.31 22.31
N LEU A 742 -16.28 -10.82 23.52
CA LEU A 742 -16.41 -12.26 23.85
C LEU A 742 -17.85 -12.77 23.73
N SER A 743 -18.85 -11.90 23.88
CA SER A 743 -20.28 -12.24 23.82
C SER A 743 -20.80 -12.47 22.39
N GLN A 744 -20.09 -12.02 21.36
CA GLN A 744 -20.52 -12.11 19.95
C GLN A 744 -19.72 -13.15 19.14
N THR A 745 -18.82 -13.89 19.79
CA THR A 745 -17.85 -14.79 19.16
C THR A 745 -18.50 -15.91 18.34
N ASP A 746 -19.65 -16.44 18.78
CA ASP A 746 -20.33 -17.56 18.11
C ASP A 746 -21.08 -17.17 16.82
N THR A 747 -21.53 -15.92 16.72
CA THR A 747 -22.30 -15.40 15.57
C THR A 747 -21.43 -14.68 14.55
N VAL A 748 -20.29 -14.11 14.97
CA VAL A 748 -19.43 -13.27 14.12
C VAL A 748 -18.95 -14.00 12.85
N LEU A 749 -18.59 -15.28 12.95
CA LEU A 749 -18.18 -16.08 11.78
C LEU A 749 -19.32 -16.22 10.78
N THR A 750 -20.50 -16.60 11.26
CA THR A 750 -21.68 -16.82 10.40
C THR A 750 -22.08 -15.53 9.72
N THR A 751 -22.18 -14.42 10.45
CA THR A 751 -22.49 -13.10 9.88
C THR A 751 -21.43 -12.64 8.88
N ALA A 752 -20.14 -12.85 9.16
CA ALA A 752 -19.08 -12.51 8.22
C ALA A 752 -19.21 -13.32 6.92
N ILE A 753 -19.43 -14.64 6.99
CA ILE A 753 -19.61 -15.50 5.81
C ILE A 753 -20.81 -15.03 4.98
N GLU A 754 -21.94 -14.75 5.62
CA GLU A 754 -23.16 -14.24 4.95
C GLU A 754 -22.89 -12.91 4.23
N LYS A 755 -22.23 -11.96 4.89
CA LYS A 755 -21.88 -10.66 4.29
C LYS A 755 -20.86 -10.77 3.16
N ILE A 756 -19.91 -11.70 3.24
CA ILE A 756 -18.98 -11.99 2.14
C ILE A 756 -19.74 -12.50 0.93
N LYS A 757 -20.62 -13.49 1.12
CA LYS A 757 -21.44 -14.06 0.04
C LYS A 757 -22.42 -13.04 -0.56
N ALA A 758 -22.92 -12.10 0.24
CA ALA A 758 -23.77 -11.00 -0.20
C ALA A 758 -23.01 -9.88 -0.94
N GLY A 759 -21.67 -9.88 -0.94
CA GLY A 759 -20.85 -8.82 -1.55
C GLY A 759 -20.84 -7.51 -0.75
N GLU A 760 -21.16 -7.58 0.55
CA GLU A 760 -21.19 -6.41 1.45
C GLU A 760 -19.83 -6.10 2.08
N ILE A 761 -18.85 -7.00 1.93
CA ILE A 761 -17.49 -6.83 2.45
C ILE A 761 -16.56 -6.32 1.35
N GLU A 762 -15.67 -5.41 1.74
CA GLU A 762 -14.65 -4.86 0.83
C GLU A 762 -13.80 -5.96 0.19
N GLN A 763 -13.79 -6.01 -1.15
CA GLN A 763 -13.12 -7.02 -1.96
C GLN A 763 -11.65 -7.20 -1.56
N SER A 764 -10.91 -6.10 -1.37
CA SER A 764 -9.47 -6.05 -1.03
C SER A 764 -9.10 -6.83 0.24
N ARG A 765 -10.08 -6.99 1.14
CA ARG A 765 -9.88 -7.66 2.42
C ARG A 765 -10.06 -9.16 2.33
N ILE A 766 -10.86 -9.63 1.38
CA ILE A 766 -11.24 -11.04 1.19
C ILE A 766 -10.55 -11.71 0.00
N THR A 767 -9.96 -10.94 -0.93
CA THR A 767 -9.21 -11.43 -2.10
C THR A 767 -7.70 -11.53 -1.85
N LYS A 768 -7.31 -12.02 -0.67
CA LYS A 768 -5.90 -12.30 -0.35
C LYS A 768 -5.33 -13.32 -1.35
N ALA A 769 -4.07 -13.17 -1.74
CA ALA A 769 -3.45 -14.09 -2.70
C ALA A 769 -3.00 -15.39 -2.02
N VAL A 770 -2.64 -15.32 -0.74
CA VAL A 770 -2.13 -16.46 0.01
C VAL A 770 -2.76 -16.49 1.41
N LEU A 771 -3.34 -17.64 1.75
CA LEU A 771 -3.91 -17.95 3.05
C LEU A 771 -3.09 -19.07 3.71
N VAL A 772 -2.58 -18.81 4.90
CA VAL A 772 -1.81 -19.76 5.71
C VAL A 772 -2.57 -20.05 6.99
N ILE A 773 -2.74 -21.33 7.33
CA ILE A 773 -3.46 -21.75 8.53
C ILE A 773 -2.55 -22.65 9.36
N ASP A 774 -2.34 -22.25 10.61
CA ASP A 774 -1.68 -23.09 11.62
C ASP A 774 -2.71 -23.82 12.47
N GLU A 775 -2.31 -24.94 13.05
CA GLU A 775 -3.16 -25.85 13.82
C GLU A 775 -4.41 -26.28 13.03
N ALA A 776 -4.26 -26.55 11.73
CA ALA A 776 -5.38 -26.85 10.84
C ALA A 776 -6.20 -28.09 11.25
N GLN A 777 -5.65 -28.98 12.09
CA GLN A 777 -6.38 -30.10 12.67
C GLN A 777 -7.51 -29.66 13.60
N ASP A 778 -7.42 -28.46 14.19
CA ASP A 778 -8.37 -27.94 15.17
C ASP A 778 -9.50 -27.11 14.53
N MET A 779 -9.59 -27.07 13.20
CA MET A 779 -10.66 -26.36 12.49
C MET A 779 -12.02 -27.01 12.71
N SER A 780 -13.02 -26.17 12.96
CA SER A 780 -14.44 -26.53 12.94
C SER A 780 -15.07 -26.36 11.55
N ALA A 781 -16.29 -26.89 11.39
CA ALA A 781 -17.05 -26.76 10.14
C ALA A 781 -17.24 -25.30 9.68
N LYS A 782 -17.48 -24.37 10.62
CA LYS A 782 -17.69 -22.95 10.31
C LYS A 782 -16.39 -22.27 9.87
N GLU A 783 -15.28 -22.60 10.51
CA GLU A 783 -13.96 -22.06 10.14
C GLU A 783 -13.55 -22.55 8.75
N PHE A 784 -13.77 -23.84 8.45
CA PHE A 784 -13.53 -24.36 7.12
C PHE A 784 -14.49 -23.78 6.06
N GLU A 785 -15.75 -23.47 6.42
CA GLU A 785 -16.66 -22.75 5.52
C GLU A 785 -16.15 -21.34 5.20
N LEU A 786 -15.59 -20.63 6.19
CA LEU A 786 -14.94 -19.33 5.93
C LEU A 786 -13.79 -19.48 4.94
N VAL A 787 -12.92 -20.49 5.11
CA VAL A 787 -11.81 -20.77 4.18
C VAL A 787 -12.32 -21.00 2.77
N LYS A 788 -13.35 -21.85 2.60
CA LYS A 788 -13.97 -22.10 1.29
C LYS A 788 -14.57 -20.83 0.69
N THR A 789 -15.27 -20.03 1.49
CA THR A 789 -15.85 -18.76 1.05
C THR A 789 -14.76 -17.79 0.57
N LEU A 790 -13.61 -17.72 1.25
CA LEU A 790 -12.48 -16.89 0.80
C LEU A 790 -11.84 -17.42 -0.50
N MET A 791 -11.73 -18.74 -0.65
CA MET A 791 -11.26 -19.38 -1.90
C MET A 791 -12.20 -19.10 -3.08
N GLU A 792 -13.52 -19.03 -2.85
CA GLU A 792 -14.51 -18.67 -3.88
C GLU A 792 -14.37 -17.21 -4.33
N GLN A 793 -13.98 -16.30 -3.42
CA GLN A 793 -13.76 -14.88 -3.76
C GLN A 793 -12.47 -14.65 -4.56
N ASN A 794 -11.48 -15.54 -4.41
CA ASN A 794 -10.26 -15.54 -5.20
C ASN A 794 -9.88 -16.97 -5.61
N GLU A 795 -10.33 -17.38 -6.81
CA GLU A 795 -10.08 -18.72 -7.36
C GLU A 795 -8.59 -19.07 -7.49
N GLU A 796 -7.70 -18.07 -7.52
CA GLU A 796 -6.24 -18.25 -7.60
C GLU A 796 -5.56 -18.11 -6.22
N MET A 797 -6.33 -18.10 -5.14
CA MET A 797 -5.82 -18.06 -3.77
C MET A 797 -5.00 -19.33 -3.49
N ARG A 798 -3.76 -19.12 -3.04
CA ARG A 798 -2.91 -20.20 -2.54
C ARG A 798 -3.29 -20.50 -1.09
N VAL A 799 -3.56 -21.75 -0.75
CA VAL A 799 -3.92 -22.15 0.62
C VAL A 799 -2.88 -23.14 1.15
N ILE A 800 -2.31 -22.82 2.31
CA ILE A 800 -1.31 -23.65 2.99
C ILE A 800 -1.88 -24.03 4.36
N LEU A 801 -2.32 -25.29 4.50
CA LEU A 801 -2.75 -25.84 5.77
C LEU A 801 -1.59 -26.57 6.43
N VAL A 802 -1.32 -26.26 7.68
CA VAL A 802 -0.29 -26.92 8.46
C VAL A 802 -0.89 -27.38 9.77
N GLY A 803 -0.75 -28.66 10.07
CA GLY A 803 -1.36 -29.25 11.27
C GLY A 803 -0.79 -30.61 11.58
N ASP A 804 -1.11 -31.08 12.78
CA ASP A 804 -0.81 -32.44 13.24
C ASP A 804 -2.13 -33.16 13.48
N ASP A 805 -2.53 -34.02 12.56
CA ASP A 805 -3.78 -34.79 12.64
C ASP A 805 -3.87 -35.68 13.89
N ASP A 806 -2.72 -36.08 14.47
CA ASP A 806 -2.69 -36.86 15.71
C ASP A 806 -2.90 -35.98 16.96
N GLN A 807 -2.92 -34.64 16.82
CA GLN A 807 -3.07 -33.68 17.90
C GLN A 807 -4.43 -32.95 17.92
N ASN A 808 -5.44 -33.44 17.20
CA ASN A 808 -6.79 -32.89 17.31
C ASN A 808 -7.40 -33.23 18.69
N ILE A 809 -7.27 -32.31 19.65
CA ILE A 809 -7.77 -32.46 21.02
C ILE A 809 -9.02 -31.62 21.30
N TYR A 810 -9.49 -30.86 20.31
CA TYR A 810 -10.63 -29.94 20.44
C TYR A 810 -11.94 -30.50 19.88
N GLU A 811 -12.07 -31.82 19.70
CA GLU A 811 -13.29 -32.44 19.14
C GLU A 811 -14.56 -32.10 19.92
N PHE A 812 -14.45 -31.83 21.23
CA PHE A 812 -15.55 -31.34 22.06
C PHE A 812 -16.08 -29.95 21.64
N ARG A 813 -15.28 -29.18 20.90
CA ARG A 813 -15.66 -27.92 20.22
C ARG A 813 -16.01 -28.12 18.74
N LYS A 814 -16.18 -29.38 18.31
CA LYS A 814 -16.50 -29.78 16.93
C LYS A 814 -15.36 -29.54 15.92
N SER A 815 -14.10 -29.57 16.36
CA SER A 815 -12.96 -29.59 15.44
C SER A 815 -12.76 -30.97 14.81
N ASP A 816 -12.22 -31.00 13.60
CA ASP A 816 -12.01 -32.25 12.85
C ASP A 816 -10.87 -32.12 11.83
N SER A 817 -9.88 -33.01 11.91
CA SER A 817 -8.75 -33.04 10.97
C SER A 817 -9.15 -33.45 9.54
N ARG A 818 -10.39 -33.95 9.34
CA ARG A 818 -10.92 -34.27 8.01
C ARG A 818 -10.85 -33.09 7.04
N TYR A 819 -10.92 -31.84 7.50
CA TYR A 819 -10.86 -30.69 6.60
C TYR A 819 -9.52 -30.55 5.86
N MET A 820 -8.43 -31.02 6.49
CA MET A 820 -7.15 -31.15 5.81
C MET A 820 -7.19 -32.26 4.74
N LYS A 821 -7.86 -33.38 5.06
CA LYS A 821 -8.08 -34.49 4.12
C LYS A 821 -8.94 -34.06 2.93
N ASP A 822 -10.03 -33.34 3.19
CA ASP A 822 -10.96 -32.82 2.20
C ASP A 822 -10.22 -31.91 1.22
N LEU A 823 -9.31 -31.05 1.69
CA LEU A 823 -8.49 -30.23 0.78
C LEU A 823 -7.57 -31.07 -0.12
N ILE A 824 -6.98 -32.15 0.41
CA ILE A 824 -6.17 -33.10 -0.39
C ILE A 824 -7.03 -33.78 -1.44
N THR A 825 -8.23 -34.26 -1.07
CA THR A 825 -9.05 -35.09 -1.97
C THR A 825 -9.91 -34.28 -2.93
N GLU A 826 -10.46 -33.15 -2.51
CA GLU A 826 -11.40 -32.33 -3.31
C GLU A 826 -10.69 -31.28 -4.16
N LYS A 827 -9.51 -30.80 -3.72
CA LYS A 827 -8.72 -29.76 -4.40
C LYS A 827 -7.35 -30.24 -4.88
N GLU A 828 -7.10 -31.56 -4.80
CA GLU A 828 -5.85 -32.19 -5.23
C GLU A 828 -4.61 -31.52 -4.60
N ALA A 829 -4.71 -31.13 -3.33
CA ALA A 829 -3.62 -30.45 -2.63
C ALA A 829 -2.40 -31.36 -2.50
N VAL A 830 -1.20 -30.79 -2.72
CA VAL A 830 0.05 -31.52 -2.48
C VAL A 830 0.22 -31.76 -0.98
N LYS A 831 0.55 -33.00 -0.62
CA LYS A 831 0.75 -33.41 0.77
C LYS A 831 2.25 -33.53 1.08
N TYR A 832 2.72 -32.79 2.08
CA TYR A 832 4.05 -32.95 2.66
C TYR A 832 3.95 -33.55 4.07
N GLU A 833 4.87 -34.44 4.42
CA GLU A 833 4.94 -35.06 5.74
C GLU A 833 6.22 -34.64 6.47
N LEU A 834 6.08 -34.15 7.71
CA LEU A 834 7.23 -33.80 8.56
C LEU A 834 7.29 -34.74 9.76
N VAL A 835 8.02 -35.85 9.61
CA VAL A 835 8.08 -36.92 10.62
C VAL A 835 9.30 -36.83 11.55
N LYS A 836 10.35 -36.11 11.17
CA LYS A 836 11.56 -35.93 12.00
C LYS A 836 11.25 -35.11 13.25
N ASN A 837 11.50 -35.65 14.43
CA ASN A 837 11.30 -35.00 15.72
C ASN A 837 12.61 -34.41 16.24
N TYR A 838 12.66 -33.08 16.34
CA TYR A 838 13.82 -32.32 16.84
C TYR A 838 13.71 -31.96 18.32
N ARG A 839 12.60 -32.27 18.98
CA ARG A 839 12.27 -31.81 20.34
C ARG A 839 12.58 -32.85 21.40
N SER A 840 12.28 -34.11 21.13
CA SER A 840 12.27 -35.21 22.09
C SER A 840 13.40 -36.18 21.84
N ARG A 841 13.82 -36.86 22.90
CA ARG A 841 14.82 -37.94 22.88
C ARG A 841 14.24 -39.23 22.32
N LYS A 842 15.11 -40.12 21.85
CA LYS A 842 14.77 -41.34 21.10
C LYS A 842 13.66 -42.18 21.73
N ASN A 843 13.88 -42.71 22.94
CA ASN A 843 12.92 -43.59 23.61
C ASN A 843 11.57 -42.93 23.92
N ILE A 844 11.50 -41.59 24.05
CA ILE A 844 10.24 -40.85 24.23
C ILE A 844 9.44 -40.86 22.93
N VAL A 845 10.12 -40.64 21.79
CA VAL A 845 9.49 -40.70 20.47
C VAL A 845 9.03 -42.13 20.16
N GLU A 846 9.85 -43.14 20.45
CA GLU A 846 9.50 -44.55 20.27
C GLU A 846 8.29 -44.97 21.12
N PHE A 847 8.23 -44.51 22.38
CA PHE A 847 7.07 -44.71 23.24
C PHE A 847 5.80 -44.08 22.67
N ALA A 848 5.89 -42.82 22.21
CA ALA A 848 4.76 -42.16 21.55
C ALA A 848 4.33 -42.88 20.26
N ASN A 849 5.28 -43.33 19.44
CA ASN A 849 4.99 -44.08 18.21
C ASN A 849 4.23 -45.38 18.45
N SER A 850 4.46 -46.04 19.59
CA SER A 850 3.71 -47.25 19.96
C SER A 850 2.23 -46.95 20.22
N TRP A 851 1.93 -45.77 20.77
CA TRP A 851 0.55 -45.30 20.94
C TRP A 851 -0.08 -44.81 19.64
N VAL A 852 0.69 -44.11 18.80
CA VAL A 852 0.21 -43.56 17.53
C VAL A 852 -0.41 -44.62 16.61
N GLN A 853 0.03 -45.88 16.71
CA GLN A 853 -0.55 -47.01 15.96
C GLN A 853 -2.02 -47.29 16.29
N THR A 854 -2.53 -46.84 17.45
CA THR A 854 -3.92 -47.03 17.84
C THR A 854 -4.84 -45.91 17.31
N ILE A 855 -4.29 -44.85 16.71
CA ILE A 855 -5.06 -43.72 16.18
C ILE A 855 -5.53 -44.06 14.75
N GLY A 856 -6.84 -43.98 14.51
CA GLY A 856 -7.45 -44.21 13.19
C GLY A 856 -7.45 -42.96 12.30
N ASN A 857 -7.67 -43.13 10.99
CA ASN A 857 -7.84 -42.06 10.00
C ASN A 857 -6.68 -41.04 9.87
N ARG A 858 -5.46 -41.47 10.19
CA ARG A 858 -4.26 -40.62 10.12
C ARG A 858 -3.93 -40.18 8.69
N LEU A 859 -3.45 -38.93 8.55
CA LEU A 859 -2.92 -38.34 7.32
C LEU A 859 -1.46 -38.73 7.07
N LYS A 860 -0.67 -38.92 8.14
CA LYS A 860 0.75 -39.26 8.07
C LYS A 860 0.95 -40.76 7.83
N SER A 861 1.79 -41.10 6.85
CA SER A 861 2.11 -42.49 6.51
C SER A 861 3.27 -43.07 7.31
N PHE A 862 4.18 -42.22 7.81
CA PHE A 862 5.35 -42.65 8.58
C PHE A 862 5.23 -42.32 10.08
N PRO A 863 5.82 -43.13 10.98
CA PRO A 863 5.94 -42.79 12.40
C PRO A 863 6.98 -41.68 12.62
N GLY A 864 6.98 -41.08 13.81
CA GLY A 864 7.94 -40.03 14.16
C GLY A 864 9.38 -40.55 14.23
N ASP A 865 10.34 -39.81 13.67
CA ASP A 865 11.75 -40.20 13.60
C ASP A 865 12.62 -39.28 14.49
N PRO A 866 13.19 -39.77 15.61
CA PRO A 866 13.94 -38.93 16.53
C PRO A 866 15.30 -38.49 15.96
N VAL A 867 15.54 -37.17 15.92
CA VAL A 867 16.84 -36.62 15.52
C VAL A 867 17.87 -36.74 16.65
N ASN A 868 17.44 -36.60 17.90
CA ASN A 868 18.29 -36.86 19.06
C ASN A 868 18.24 -38.36 19.42
N LEU A 869 19.34 -39.06 19.15
CA LEU A 869 19.46 -40.50 19.35
C LEU A 869 19.75 -40.91 20.80
N GLU A 870 19.96 -39.96 21.71
CA GLU A 870 20.09 -40.24 23.14
C GLU A 870 18.75 -40.61 23.77
N ASN A 871 18.78 -41.44 24.81
CA ASN A 871 17.59 -41.80 25.58
C ASN A 871 17.31 -40.78 26.70
N GLY A 872 16.03 -40.45 26.86
CA GLY A 872 15.49 -39.76 28.03
C GLY A 872 15.08 -40.74 29.13
N MET A 873 14.39 -40.22 30.15
CA MET A 873 13.84 -41.03 31.24
C MET A 873 12.32 -41.07 31.12
N ILE A 874 11.76 -42.28 31.12
CA ILE A 874 10.32 -42.51 31.20
C ILE A 874 10.09 -43.32 32.47
N LYS A 875 9.22 -42.83 33.35
CA LYS A 875 8.85 -43.49 34.59
C LYS A 875 7.33 -43.48 34.72
N ILE A 876 6.76 -44.63 35.02
CA ILE A 876 5.34 -44.80 35.33
C ILE A 876 5.27 -45.22 36.79
N THR A 877 4.56 -44.44 37.61
CA THR A 877 4.39 -44.71 39.04
C THR A 877 2.91 -44.94 39.31
N GLU A 878 2.57 -46.10 39.87
CA GLU A 878 1.20 -46.46 40.23
C GLU A 878 0.95 -46.18 41.73
N HIS A 879 -0.22 -45.64 42.06
CA HIS A 879 -0.64 -45.34 43.43
C HIS A 879 -2.03 -45.92 43.72
N ALA A 880 -2.20 -46.53 44.90
CA ALA A 880 -3.43 -47.23 45.29
C ALA A 880 -4.64 -46.33 45.65
N GLY A 881 -4.64 -45.03 45.29
CA GLY A 881 -5.73 -44.12 45.66
C GLY A 881 -5.89 -42.92 44.72
N ASN A 882 -7.08 -42.30 44.78
CA ASN A 882 -7.52 -41.30 43.78
C ASN A 882 -6.98 -39.88 44.02
N LYS A 883 -6.18 -39.66 45.07
CA LYS A 883 -5.61 -38.35 45.42
C LYS A 883 -4.14 -38.29 45.02
N LEU A 884 -3.89 -38.01 43.75
CA LEU A 884 -2.54 -38.05 43.16
C LEU A 884 -1.69 -36.80 43.45
N ILE A 885 -2.28 -35.69 43.91
CA ILE A 885 -1.55 -34.42 44.10
C ILE A 885 -0.44 -34.53 45.16
N VAL A 886 -0.72 -35.19 46.29
CA VAL A 886 0.25 -35.37 47.37
C VAL A 886 1.43 -36.27 46.94
N PRO A 887 1.21 -37.48 46.39
CA PRO A 887 2.31 -38.31 45.92
C PRO A 887 3.06 -37.67 44.74
N LEU A 888 2.38 -36.99 43.80
CA LEU A 888 3.02 -36.25 42.72
C LEU A 888 3.97 -35.17 43.27
N THR A 889 3.52 -34.38 44.25
CA THR A 889 4.36 -33.35 44.89
C THR A 889 5.58 -33.96 45.56
N ALA A 890 5.41 -35.09 46.25
CA ALA A 890 6.51 -35.81 46.90
C ALA A 890 7.51 -36.37 45.89
N GLU A 891 7.03 -36.90 44.77
CA GLU A 891 7.88 -37.42 43.69
C GLU A 891 8.69 -36.29 43.03
N ILE A 892 8.07 -35.14 42.77
CA ILE A 892 8.74 -33.93 42.24
C ILE A 892 9.90 -33.50 43.15
N LEU A 893 9.68 -33.45 44.47
CA LEU A 893 10.70 -33.09 45.46
C LEU A 893 11.89 -34.06 45.45
N ASN A 894 11.64 -35.34 45.17
CA ASN A 894 12.66 -36.40 45.19
C ASN A 894 13.36 -36.61 43.84
N THR A 895 12.80 -36.11 42.74
CA THR A 895 13.32 -36.38 41.38
C THR A 895 14.58 -35.55 41.04
N GLY A 896 14.88 -34.50 41.81
CA GLY A 896 16.07 -33.67 41.58
C GLY A 896 16.02 -32.93 40.24
N LEU A 897 14.87 -32.31 39.93
CA LEU A 897 14.63 -31.58 38.68
C LEU A 897 15.68 -30.49 38.43
N LYS A 898 16.14 -30.36 37.19
CA LYS A 898 17.07 -29.31 36.73
C LYS A 898 16.43 -28.49 35.63
N GLY A 899 16.62 -27.17 35.68
CA GLY A 899 16.06 -26.23 34.70
C GLY A 899 14.55 -26.10 34.81
N SER A 900 13.92 -25.60 33.73
CA SER A 900 12.48 -25.41 33.66
C SER A 900 11.75 -26.75 33.54
N SER A 901 10.80 -27.00 34.43
CA SER A 901 9.97 -28.21 34.46
C SER A 901 8.49 -27.86 34.29
N CYS A 902 7.74 -28.69 33.58
CA CYS A 902 6.31 -28.51 33.36
C CYS A 902 5.54 -29.69 33.96
N ILE A 903 4.42 -29.39 34.63
CA ILE A 903 3.51 -30.39 35.18
C ILE A 903 2.18 -30.23 34.44
N LEU A 904 1.70 -31.32 33.82
CA LEU A 904 0.42 -31.37 33.15
C LEU A 904 -0.56 -32.15 34.03
N THR A 905 -1.73 -31.57 34.28
CA THR A 905 -2.81 -32.20 35.03
C THR A 905 -4.04 -32.32 34.14
N GLN A 906 -5.01 -33.16 34.53
CA GLN A 906 -6.22 -33.36 33.75
C GLN A 906 -7.18 -32.19 33.92
N THR A 907 -7.22 -31.60 35.12
CA THR A 907 -8.09 -30.46 35.41
C THR A 907 -7.31 -29.24 35.93
N ASN A 908 -7.89 -28.06 35.74
CA ASN A 908 -7.35 -26.81 36.29
C ASN A 908 -7.32 -26.83 37.83
N GLU A 909 -8.27 -27.51 38.48
CA GLU A 909 -8.31 -27.65 39.93
C GLU A 909 -7.07 -28.40 40.44
N GLU A 910 -6.72 -29.52 39.80
CA GLU A 910 -5.51 -30.29 40.12
C GLU A 910 -4.23 -29.45 39.92
N ALA A 911 -4.18 -28.64 38.86
CA ALA A 911 -3.04 -27.76 38.61
C ALA A 911 -2.88 -26.71 39.73
N VAL A 912 -3.98 -26.07 40.12
CA VAL A 912 -4.00 -25.08 41.22
C VAL A 912 -3.57 -25.72 42.54
N GLN A 913 -4.10 -26.90 42.85
CA GLN A 913 -3.73 -27.63 44.07
C GLN A 913 -2.24 -28.03 44.07
N THR A 914 -1.72 -28.49 42.93
CA THR A 914 -0.30 -28.86 42.78
C THR A 914 0.62 -27.66 42.97
N VAL A 915 0.31 -26.53 42.32
CA VAL A 915 1.07 -25.27 42.49
C VAL A 915 1.05 -24.82 43.95
N GLY A 916 -0.11 -24.83 44.60
CA GLY A 916 -0.23 -24.48 46.02
C GLY A 916 0.62 -25.38 46.93
N MET A 917 0.65 -26.70 46.67
CA MET A 917 1.47 -27.64 47.42
C MET A 917 2.98 -27.44 47.21
N LEU A 918 3.41 -27.19 45.97
CA LEU A 918 4.81 -26.91 45.64
C LEU A 918 5.29 -25.61 46.29
N LEU A 919 4.49 -24.54 46.20
CA LEU A 919 4.79 -23.26 46.85
C LEU A 919 4.90 -23.40 48.37
N ARG A 920 4.01 -24.16 49.00
CA ARG A 920 4.07 -24.45 50.44
C ARG A 920 5.34 -25.22 50.84
N LYS A 921 5.92 -25.99 49.93
CA LYS A 921 7.18 -26.72 50.11
C LYS A 921 8.41 -25.93 49.66
N GLY A 922 8.25 -24.65 49.31
CA GLY A 922 9.34 -23.77 48.91
C GLY A 922 9.83 -23.98 47.47
N ILE A 923 9.11 -24.75 46.64
CA ILE A 923 9.43 -24.88 45.22
C ILE A 923 8.73 -23.75 44.46
N PRO A 924 9.47 -22.92 43.70
CA PRO A 924 8.88 -21.94 42.80
C PRO A 924 8.05 -22.63 41.72
N ALA A 925 6.74 -22.39 41.72
CA ALA A 925 5.80 -22.95 40.74
C ALA A 925 4.80 -21.87 40.33
N LYS A 926 4.38 -21.89 39.06
CA LYS A 926 3.39 -20.97 38.51
C LYS A 926 2.41 -21.74 37.64
N LEU A 927 1.12 -21.44 37.78
CA LEU A 927 0.10 -21.92 36.86
C LEU A 927 0.24 -21.19 35.51
N ILE A 928 0.26 -21.94 34.40
CA ILE A 928 0.09 -21.34 33.08
C ILE A 928 -1.40 -20.98 32.96
N GLN A 929 -1.76 -19.80 33.44
CA GLN A 929 -3.06 -19.21 33.13
C GLN A 929 -3.01 -18.76 31.68
N THR A 930 -4.05 -19.09 30.90
CA THR A 930 -4.34 -18.28 29.72
C THR A 930 -4.47 -16.84 30.21
N ASN A 931 -3.89 -15.87 29.49
CA ASN A 931 -4.02 -14.46 29.82
C ASN A 931 -5.49 -13.97 29.87
N ASP A 932 -6.44 -14.84 29.56
CA ASP A 932 -7.89 -14.60 29.56
C ASP A 932 -8.50 -14.51 30.97
N GLY A 933 -7.75 -14.82 32.04
CA GLY A 933 -8.25 -14.77 33.43
C GLY A 933 -7.59 -13.74 34.34
N PHE A 934 -6.48 -13.12 33.91
CA PHE A 934 -5.82 -12.05 34.64
C PHE A 934 -5.40 -10.98 33.63
N SER A 935 -6.28 -9.99 33.46
CA SER A 935 -5.91 -8.75 32.79
C SER A 935 -5.01 -7.94 33.73
N VAL A 936 -4.07 -7.19 33.16
CA VAL A 936 -3.31 -6.19 33.95
C VAL A 936 -4.28 -5.15 34.54
N SER A 937 -5.42 -4.90 33.89
CA SER A 937 -6.52 -4.12 34.46
C SER A 937 -7.15 -4.74 35.71
N ASP A 938 -6.93 -6.03 35.99
CA ASP A 938 -7.44 -6.65 37.22
C ASP A 938 -6.54 -6.31 38.43
N LEU A 939 -5.37 -5.71 38.25
CA LEU A 939 -4.60 -5.14 39.35
C LEU A 939 -5.31 -3.90 39.89
N PHE A 940 -5.44 -3.80 41.22
CA PHE A 940 -6.10 -2.67 41.85
C PHE A 940 -5.37 -1.36 41.52
N GLU A 941 -4.05 -1.37 41.56
CA GLU A 941 -3.18 -0.22 41.28
C GLU A 941 -3.34 0.25 39.83
N VAL A 942 -3.37 -0.68 38.87
CA VAL A 942 -3.56 -0.36 37.45
C VAL A 942 -4.98 0.16 37.20
N ARG A 943 -5.98 -0.40 37.89
CA ARG A 943 -7.36 0.14 37.88
C ARG A 943 -7.43 1.55 38.44
N GLN A 944 -6.76 1.83 39.56
CA GLN A 944 -6.72 3.16 40.14
C GLN A 944 -6.08 4.15 39.18
N PHE A 945 -4.94 3.80 38.59
CA PHE A 945 -4.29 4.60 37.55
C PHE A 945 -5.22 4.87 36.37
N SER A 946 -5.81 3.81 35.80
CA SER A 946 -6.74 3.90 34.66
C SER A 946 -7.99 4.73 34.96
N ASN A 947 -8.49 4.72 36.19
CA ASN A 947 -9.65 5.51 36.60
C ASN A 947 -9.31 7.00 36.73
N LYS A 948 -8.09 7.35 37.14
CA LYS A 948 -7.65 8.76 37.23
C LYS A 948 -7.45 9.40 35.86
N LEU A 949 -7.19 8.57 34.84
CA LEU A 949 -7.08 9.00 33.45
C LEU A 949 -8.41 9.37 32.79
N LYS A 950 -9.56 9.22 33.48
CA LYS A 950 -10.90 9.62 33.01
C LYS A 950 -11.21 9.19 31.55
N LEU A 951 -10.88 7.94 31.23
CA LEU A 951 -10.93 7.36 29.87
C LEU A 951 -12.32 7.38 29.22
N ASP A 952 -13.39 7.57 30.00
CA ASP A 952 -14.78 7.55 29.53
C ASP A 952 -15.29 8.93 29.08
N GLU A 953 -14.56 10.03 29.30
CA GLU A 953 -15.07 11.40 29.09
C GLU A 953 -14.23 12.28 28.13
N ALA A 954 -13.09 11.82 27.59
CA ALA A 954 -12.19 12.64 26.77
C ALA A 954 -11.41 11.81 25.71
N PRO A 955 -10.75 12.41 24.68
CA PRO A 955 -10.22 11.69 23.52
C PRO A 955 -9.17 10.62 23.89
N PRO A 956 -8.86 9.65 23.01
CA PRO A 956 -7.97 8.51 23.30
C PRO A 956 -6.47 8.89 23.42
N VAL A 957 -6.18 10.16 23.71
CA VAL A 957 -4.83 10.70 23.94
C VAL A 957 -4.81 11.24 25.36
N ILE A 958 -3.97 10.64 26.20
CA ILE A 958 -3.69 11.13 27.54
C ILE A 958 -2.58 12.16 27.41
N SER A 959 -2.76 13.37 27.93
CA SER A 959 -1.70 14.38 27.93
C SER A 959 -0.59 13.98 28.92
N ASP A 960 0.65 14.46 28.70
CA ASP A 960 1.74 14.21 29.64
C ASP A 960 1.40 14.73 31.05
N GLU A 961 0.65 15.85 31.14
CA GLU A 961 0.16 16.40 32.41
C GLU A 961 -0.85 15.47 33.10
N ASP A 962 -1.86 14.96 32.38
CA ASP A 962 -2.84 14.01 32.93
C ASP A 962 -2.20 12.68 33.31
N TRP A 963 -1.22 12.23 32.53
CA TRP A 963 -0.46 11.01 32.77
C TRP A 963 0.41 11.12 34.04
N ASP A 964 1.15 12.23 34.17
CA ASP A 964 2.00 12.50 35.32
C ASP A 964 1.17 12.76 36.59
N GLU A 965 0.02 13.45 36.47
CA GLU A 965 -0.93 13.63 37.57
C GLU A 965 -1.51 12.29 38.02
N ALA A 966 -1.97 11.45 37.09
CA ALA A 966 -2.45 10.10 37.41
C ALA A 966 -1.36 9.22 38.05
N LEU A 967 -0.10 9.34 37.62
CA LEU A 967 1.04 8.66 38.23
C LEU A 967 1.35 9.17 39.65
N ALA A 968 1.28 10.48 39.86
CA ALA A 968 1.49 11.10 41.16
C ALA A 968 0.38 10.69 42.14
N GLU A 969 -0.87 10.68 41.69
CA GLU A 969 -1.99 10.20 42.47
C GLU A 969 -1.92 8.70 42.74
N LEU A 970 -1.53 7.88 41.76
CA LEU A 970 -1.31 6.44 41.97
C LEU A 970 -0.27 6.19 43.06
N ARG A 971 0.87 6.89 43.02
CA ARG A 971 1.93 6.77 44.04
C ARG A 971 1.44 7.15 45.43
N LYS A 972 0.54 8.12 45.51
CA LYS A 972 -0.05 8.59 46.77
C LYS A 972 -1.11 7.63 47.29
N ASP A 973 -2.07 7.25 46.45
CA ASP A 973 -3.25 6.46 46.82
C ASP A 973 -2.89 4.97 47.04
N CYS A 974 -1.86 4.48 46.35
CA CYS A 974 -1.37 3.10 46.48
C CYS A 974 -0.04 2.99 47.23
N ALA A 975 0.37 4.00 48.00
CA ALA A 975 1.65 4.03 48.73
C ALA A 975 1.87 2.82 49.67
N GLY A 976 0.79 2.26 50.21
CA GLY A 976 0.82 1.07 51.06
C GLY A 976 0.76 -0.27 50.31
N SER A 977 0.64 -0.28 48.99
CA SER A 977 0.54 -1.51 48.21
C SER A 977 1.91 -2.16 48.00
N THR A 978 2.00 -3.45 48.35
CA THR A 978 3.16 -4.30 48.02
C THR A 978 3.35 -4.56 46.52
N ARG A 979 2.42 -4.09 45.68
CA ARG A 979 2.44 -4.25 44.21
C ARG A 979 2.62 -2.94 43.45
N LEU A 980 2.75 -1.80 44.15
CA LEU A 980 2.92 -0.48 43.54
C LEU A 980 4.12 -0.43 42.58
N ASP A 981 5.28 -0.92 42.98
CA ASP A 981 6.48 -0.92 42.11
C ASP A 981 6.28 -1.73 40.83
N LEU A 982 5.53 -2.82 40.90
CA LEU A 982 5.23 -3.68 39.75
C LEU A 982 4.26 -3.00 38.80
N ALA A 983 3.25 -2.30 39.33
CA ALA A 983 2.32 -1.48 38.56
C ALA A 983 3.03 -0.28 37.91
N LEU A 984 3.89 0.44 38.63
CA LEU A 984 4.67 1.56 38.10
C LEU A 984 5.61 1.11 36.98
N ASN A 985 6.27 -0.04 37.13
CA ASN A 985 7.12 -0.60 36.08
C ASN A 985 6.30 -1.01 34.85
N ALA A 986 5.12 -1.62 35.04
CA ALA A 986 4.24 -1.98 33.94
C ALA A 986 3.70 -0.74 33.21
N ILE A 987 3.33 0.33 33.94
CA ILE A 987 2.85 1.60 33.36
C ILE A 987 3.98 2.30 32.59
N ARG A 988 5.22 2.24 33.07
CA ARG A 988 6.39 2.83 32.41
C ARG A 988 6.65 2.30 31.01
N ASP A 989 6.30 1.04 30.72
CA ASP A 989 6.43 0.48 29.37
C ASP A 989 5.44 1.11 28.36
N PHE A 990 4.48 1.90 28.84
CA PHE A 990 3.50 2.62 28.02
C PHE A 990 3.76 4.13 27.93
N SER A 991 4.70 4.69 28.71
CA SER A 991 5.19 6.07 28.50
C SER A 991 6.17 6.07 27.33
N LEU A 992 5.88 6.86 26.29
CA LEU A 992 6.68 6.96 25.06
C LEU A 992 8.08 7.53 25.30
#